data_AF-A0A556TNY7-F1
#
_entry.id   AF-A0A556TNY7-F1
#
_cell.length_a   1.000
_cell.length_b   1.000
_cell.length_c   1.000
_cell.angle_alpha   90.00
_cell.angle_beta   90.00
_cell.angle_gamma   90.00
#
_symmetry.space_group_name_H-M   'P 1'
#
loop_
_entity.id
_entity.type
_entity.pdbx_description
1 polymer ?
#
loop_
_entity_poly.entity_id
_entity_poly.type
_entity_poly.pdbx_seq_one_letter_code
_entity_poly.pdbx_strand_id
1 'polypeptide(L)'
;MGKRNRNRQNNKDGRPEGKRSRDDAGWGAGYAEIIKENKLFEQYYQELKIVPEGDHAKEILHTLKEKYFKEIQDLEIDGQKIEAPQALSWYPDELAWHTNMSRKILRKSPLLEKFHQFLVSETESGNISRQEAVSMIPPLLLKIEPHHKILDMCAAPGSKTAQLIEMLHSDMNVPFPEGFVIANDVDNKRCYLLVHQAKRLNSPCIMVVNHDASCIPRLQVESNGKKDVLFYDRVLCDVPCSGDGTMRKNIDVWKKWTTSNSLQLHGLQLRIAVRGVEQLAVGGRMVYSTCSLNPIEDEAVIATLLEKSEGDDQRGSVVLRLVRSSLESSHSDQTLHVSSYRPGKTEKYAAEEMLRNKEATSNPSEEAQPEEKDAEAEAEAGADGDAVPENTAVTEAKKDSVCGPPPSKKMKLFGFKEDPFVFLTEDDPVFLPIQTFYDLTPDFPKLNVLTRTHEGKKRHLYMVSKELRNVLLNNSERMKVINTGVKVWSRNNDGEQFGCAFRLAQEGIYTLCPYIRARVITISLEDVKILLTEENPFLSRLSDDAHTQAKKLEMGSIVLRYQPDPNDPSAPQCPIDLCGWRGKTSIRAFVARNERLHYLRMVGVEVFRSKPAKKEGGAAEAQEEGAIEEEEVGQDEKDIQVENSDPEQNGSSESKSNEVEETSST
;
A
#
# COMPACT_ATOMS: atom_id res chain seq x y z
N MET A 1 13.99 -41.93 58.31
CA MET A 1 13.75 -42.36 59.71
C MET A 1 12.94 -41.26 60.39
N GLY A 2 11.61 -41.40 60.54
CA GLY A 2 10.95 -41.74 61.81
C GLY A 2 10.47 -40.46 62.51
N LYS A 3 9.27 -40.30 63.07
CA LYS A 3 8.29 -41.21 63.71
C LYS A 3 6.95 -40.42 63.88
N ARG A 4 5.78 -41.02 63.58
CA ARG A 4 4.72 -41.59 64.50
C ARG A 4 4.00 -40.55 65.38
N ASN A 5 2.68 -40.50 65.56
CA ASN A 5 1.63 -41.50 65.91
C ASN A 5 0.25 -40.95 65.42
N ARG A 6 -0.81 -41.66 64.98
CA ARG A 6 -1.51 -42.92 65.33
C ARG A 6 -2.54 -42.83 66.47
N ASN A 7 -3.84 -42.81 66.12
CA ASN A 7 -4.94 -43.67 66.66
C ASN A 7 -6.25 -43.38 65.88
N ARG A 8 -6.89 -44.36 65.21
CA ARG A 8 -7.86 -45.39 65.69
C ARG A 8 -9.19 -44.77 66.13
N GLN A 9 -10.38 -45.29 65.86
CA GLN A 9 -10.97 -46.35 65.03
C GLN A 9 -12.47 -46.29 65.40
N ASN A 10 -13.43 -46.41 64.48
CA ASN A 10 -14.56 -47.32 64.70
C ASN A 10 -15.44 -47.51 63.46
N ASN A 11 -15.78 -48.78 63.31
CA ASN A 11 -16.55 -49.45 62.27
C ASN A 11 -18.05 -49.49 62.63
N LYS A 12 -18.89 -49.71 61.62
CA LYS A 12 -20.18 -50.47 61.60
C LYS A 12 -20.80 -50.23 60.22
N ASP A 13 -21.45 -51.12 59.48
CA ASP A 13 -21.56 -52.58 59.34
C ASP A 13 -22.46 -52.77 58.08
N GLY A 14 -22.27 -53.85 57.29
CA GLY A 14 -23.37 -54.53 56.56
C GLY A 14 -23.68 -54.22 55.07
N ARG A 15 -22.95 -54.89 54.14
CA ARG A 15 -23.35 -55.74 52.96
C ARG A 15 -24.81 -55.75 52.38
N PRO A 16 -25.09 -56.38 51.19
CA PRO A 16 -24.43 -56.36 49.86
C PRO A 16 -25.44 -56.48 48.64
N GLU A 17 -24.90 -56.62 47.41
CA GLU A 17 -25.50 -57.19 46.16
C GLU A 17 -26.58 -56.46 45.32
N GLY A 18 -26.15 -55.98 44.13
CA GLY A 18 -26.71 -56.32 42.79
C GLY A 18 -28.11 -55.89 42.34
N LYS A 19 -28.20 -54.92 41.40
CA LYS A 19 -28.92 -55.02 40.10
C LYS A 19 -28.78 -53.74 39.24
N ARG A 20 -28.83 -53.94 37.91
CA ARG A 20 -28.64 -52.99 36.79
C ARG A 20 -29.83 -52.04 36.53
N SER A 21 -29.52 -51.01 35.71
CA SER A 21 -30.36 -50.11 34.89
C SER A 21 -30.77 -48.83 35.64
N ARG A 22 -30.59 -47.61 35.12
CA ARG A 22 -30.81 -47.11 33.75
C ARG A 22 -30.06 -45.77 33.51
N ASP A 23 -29.62 -45.54 32.27
CA ASP A 23 -29.27 -44.28 31.57
C ASP A 23 -29.17 -42.97 32.40
N ASP A 24 -27.99 -42.34 32.39
CA ASP A 24 -27.92 -40.89 32.11
C ASP A 24 -26.52 -40.49 31.64
N ALA A 25 -26.48 -39.70 30.56
CA ALA A 25 -25.28 -39.26 29.88
C ALA A 25 -24.58 -38.12 30.65
N GLY A 26 -23.28 -38.27 30.89
CA GLY A 26 -22.46 -37.27 31.59
C GLY A 26 -21.10 -37.12 30.95
N TRP A 27 -21.03 -36.18 30.00
CA TRP A 27 -19.87 -35.43 29.49
C TRP A 27 -18.50 -35.85 30.02
N GLY A 28 -17.80 -36.67 29.24
CA GLY A 28 -16.39 -37.00 29.42
C GLY A 28 -15.68 -37.01 28.09
N ALA A 29 -15.40 -35.84 27.54
CA ALA A 29 -14.45 -35.66 26.44
C ALA A 29 -13.51 -34.51 26.83
N GLY A 30 -12.20 -34.76 26.80
CA GLY A 30 -11.19 -33.75 27.16
C GLY A 30 -11.10 -32.66 26.11
N TYR A 31 -10.56 -31.49 26.48
CA TYR A 31 -10.37 -30.33 25.57
C TYR A 31 -9.62 -30.66 24.25
N ALA A 32 -8.88 -31.78 24.22
CA ALA A 32 -8.17 -32.26 23.04
C ALA A 32 -9.04 -33.08 22.05
N GLU A 33 -10.24 -33.50 22.45
CA GLU A 33 -11.20 -34.26 21.62
C GLU A 33 -12.30 -33.37 21.02
N ILE A 34 -12.21 -32.05 21.22
CA ILE A 34 -13.10 -31.08 20.57
C ILE A 34 -12.82 -31.13 19.07
N ILE A 35 -13.82 -31.61 18.32
CA ILE A 35 -13.82 -31.68 16.86
C ILE A 35 -13.55 -30.27 16.31
N LYS A 36 -12.41 -30.09 15.62
CA LYS A 36 -11.96 -28.80 15.08
C LYS A 36 -12.85 -28.25 13.96
N GLU A 37 -13.65 -29.10 13.34
CA GLU A 37 -14.65 -28.75 12.33
C GLU A 37 -16.01 -29.29 12.74
N ASN A 38 -16.87 -28.42 13.24
CA ASN A 38 -18.22 -28.79 13.65
C ASN A 38 -19.22 -27.93 12.87
N LYS A 39 -19.88 -28.55 11.89
CA LYS A 39 -20.86 -27.90 11.00
C LYS A 39 -22.01 -27.23 11.76
N LEU A 40 -22.42 -27.78 12.91
CA LEU A 40 -23.46 -27.18 13.75
C LEU A 40 -22.96 -25.89 14.42
N PHE A 41 -21.66 -25.83 14.72
CA PHE A 41 -21.00 -24.66 15.30
C PHE A 41 -20.76 -23.56 14.25
N GLU A 42 -20.38 -23.93 13.03
CA GLU A 42 -20.30 -23.01 11.89
C GLU A 42 -21.67 -22.43 11.54
N GLN A 43 -22.71 -23.27 11.46
CA GLN A 43 -24.10 -22.80 11.28
C GLN A 43 -24.53 -21.87 12.41
N TYR A 44 -24.21 -22.21 13.67
CA TYR A 44 -24.53 -21.37 14.83
C TYR A 44 -23.87 -19.98 14.74
N TYR A 45 -22.60 -19.89 14.33
CA TYR A 45 -21.91 -18.60 14.16
C TYR A 45 -22.36 -17.82 12.91
N GLN A 46 -22.76 -18.52 11.84
CA GLN A 46 -23.35 -17.92 10.64
C GLN A 46 -24.75 -17.35 10.93
N GLU A 47 -25.62 -18.09 11.63
CA GLU A 47 -26.96 -17.64 12.02
C GLU A 47 -26.91 -16.44 12.98
N LEU A 48 -25.90 -16.39 13.86
CA LEU A 48 -25.68 -15.27 14.76
C LEU A 48 -24.95 -14.08 14.12
N LYS A 49 -24.59 -14.15 12.83
CA LYS A 49 -23.80 -13.13 12.11
C LYS A 49 -22.48 -12.78 12.81
N ILE A 50 -21.87 -13.76 13.48
CA ILE A 50 -20.59 -13.59 14.18
C ILE A 50 -19.40 -13.81 13.22
N VAL A 51 -19.62 -14.53 12.11
CA VAL A 51 -18.66 -14.62 10.99
C VAL A 51 -18.93 -13.45 10.02
N PRO A 52 -17.91 -12.69 9.58
CA PRO A 52 -18.11 -11.60 8.63
C PRO A 52 -18.83 -12.09 7.36
N GLU A 53 -19.85 -11.34 6.95
CA GLU A 53 -20.51 -11.43 5.64
C GLU A 53 -19.42 -11.30 4.54
N GLY A 54 -19.59 -12.01 3.41
CA GLY A 54 -18.53 -12.43 2.50
C GLY A 54 -17.38 -11.43 2.25
N ASP A 55 -16.17 -11.87 2.53
CA ASP A 55 -14.94 -11.13 2.24
C ASP A 55 -14.51 -11.40 0.78
N HIS A 56 -14.30 -10.33 0.00
CA HIS A 56 -13.84 -10.41 -1.40
C HIS A 56 -12.58 -11.27 -1.54
N ALA A 57 -11.68 -11.22 -0.55
CA ALA A 57 -10.45 -12.01 -0.55
C ALA A 57 -10.72 -13.52 -0.48
N LYS A 58 -11.73 -13.93 0.31
CA LYS A 58 -12.12 -15.35 0.45
C LYS A 58 -12.76 -15.89 -0.83
N GLU A 59 -13.57 -15.07 -1.51
CA GLU A 59 -14.19 -15.44 -2.79
C GLU A 59 -13.14 -15.66 -3.90
N ILE A 60 -12.14 -14.78 -3.94
CA ILE A 60 -11.00 -14.91 -4.87
C ILE A 60 -10.19 -16.17 -4.55
N LEU A 61 -9.91 -16.43 -3.26
CA LEU A 61 -9.19 -17.62 -2.83
C LEU A 61 -9.95 -18.90 -3.17
N HIS A 62 -11.26 -18.92 -2.98
CA HIS A 62 -12.13 -20.02 -3.36
C HIS A 62 -12.03 -20.29 -4.87
N THR A 63 -12.15 -19.24 -5.70
CA THR A 63 -11.98 -19.33 -7.16
C THR A 63 -10.59 -19.87 -7.55
N LEU A 64 -9.53 -19.40 -6.91
CA LEU A 64 -8.16 -19.87 -7.13
C LEU A 64 -8.02 -21.37 -6.87
N LYS A 65 -8.53 -21.84 -5.73
CA LYS A 65 -8.44 -23.24 -5.31
C LYS A 65 -9.28 -24.17 -6.19
N GLU A 66 -10.56 -23.84 -6.36
CA GLU A 66 -11.53 -24.74 -6.98
C GLU A 66 -11.37 -24.84 -8.50
N LYS A 67 -10.80 -23.81 -9.12
CA LYS A 67 -10.66 -23.74 -10.57
C LYS A 67 -9.20 -23.88 -10.98
N TYR A 68 -8.40 -22.85 -10.73
CA TYR A 68 -7.06 -22.77 -11.30
C TYR A 68 -6.09 -23.77 -10.68
N PHE A 69 -6.10 -23.98 -9.37
CA PHE A 69 -5.14 -24.88 -8.73
C PHE A 69 -5.44 -26.36 -9.07
N LYS A 70 -6.73 -26.74 -9.15
CA LYS A 70 -7.14 -28.07 -9.62
C LYS A 70 -6.74 -28.31 -11.07
N GLU A 71 -6.92 -27.34 -11.96
CA GLU A 71 -6.48 -27.44 -13.36
C GLU A 71 -4.94 -27.57 -13.49
N ILE A 72 -4.18 -26.95 -12.59
CA ILE A 72 -2.70 -26.97 -12.63
C ILE A 72 -2.12 -28.25 -12.02
N GLN A 73 -2.81 -28.89 -11.06
CA GLN A 73 -2.26 -29.98 -10.23
C GLN A 73 -1.70 -31.17 -11.03
N ASP A 74 -2.30 -31.47 -12.19
CA ASP A 74 -1.91 -32.58 -13.06
C ASP A 74 -1.35 -32.11 -14.42
N LEU A 75 -0.95 -30.84 -14.50
CA LEU A 75 -0.45 -30.25 -15.74
C LEU A 75 1.02 -30.62 -15.99
N GLU A 76 1.32 -31.04 -17.22
CA GLU A 76 2.68 -31.28 -17.70
C GLU A 76 3.00 -30.31 -18.84
N ILE A 77 4.10 -29.56 -18.72
CA ILE A 77 4.58 -28.62 -19.74
C ILE A 77 6.03 -28.97 -20.06
N ASP A 78 6.35 -29.14 -21.35
CA ASP A 78 7.71 -29.46 -21.83
C ASP A 78 8.33 -30.70 -21.14
N GLY A 79 7.52 -31.71 -20.81
CA GLY A 79 7.97 -32.94 -20.13
C GLY A 79 8.23 -32.77 -18.62
N GLN A 80 7.81 -31.65 -18.03
CA GLN A 80 7.95 -31.36 -16.60
C GLN A 80 6.58 -31.19 -15.96
N LYS A 81 6.33 -31.95 -14.88
CA LYS A 81 5.14 -31.76 -14.05
C LYS A 81 5.21 -30.39 -13.37
N ILE A 82 4.16 -29.60 -13.51
CA ILE A 82 4.04 -28.30 -12.85
C ILE A 82 3.48 -28.49 -11.44
N GLU A 83 4.15 -27.88 -10.46
CA GLU A 83 3.64 -27.83 -9.09
C GLU A 83 2.58 -26.75 -8.97
N ALA A 84 1.38 -27.15 -8.53
CA ALA A 84 0.34 -26.20 -8.15
C ALA A 84 0.84 -25.27 -7.02
N PRO A 85 0.34 -24.02 -6.96
CA PRO A 85 0.67 -23.12 -5.86
C PRO A 85 0.38 -23.74 -4.50
N GLN A 86 1.23 -23.45 -3.52
CA GLN A 86 1.14 -23.97 -2.15
C GLN A 86 0.94 -22.83 -1.17
N ALA A 87 0.12 -23.05 -0.15
CA ALA A 87 -0.10 -22.08 0.90
C ALA A 87 1.17 -21.89 1.75
N LEU A 88 1.46 -20.65 2.12
CA LEU A 88 2.47 -20.35 3.13
C LEU A 88 1.86 -20.57 4.51
N SER A 89 2.20 -21.69 5.16
CA SER A 89 1.59 -22.16 6.41
C SER A 89 1.65 -21.18 7.58
N TRP A 90 2.61 -20.26 7.57
CA TRP A 90 2.81 -19.24 8.61
C TRP A 90 2.08 -17.93 8.32
N TYR A 91 1.47 -17.77 7.13
CA TYR A 91 0.68 -16.59 6.80
C TYR A 91 -0.78 -16.79 7.26
N PRO A 92 -1.38 -15.83 7.96
CA PRO A 92 -2.75 -15.96 8.46
C PRO A 92 -3.79 -16.26 7.37
N ASP A 93 -4.84 -16.99 7.74
CA ASP A 93 -6.05 -17.21 6.93
C ASP A 93 -5.81 -17.80 5.53
N GLU A 94 -4.65 -18.43 5.31
CA GLU A 94 -4.21 -18.95 4.01
C GLU A 94 -4.23 -17.89 2.89
N LEU A 95 -4.02 -16.61 3.22
CA LEU A 95 -4.08 -15.52 2.25
C LEU A 95 -2.78 -15.31 1.46
N ALA A 96 -1.74 -16.10 1.73
CA ALA A 96 -0.49 -16.07 0.97
C ALA A 96 -0.11 -17.44 0.41
N TRP A 97 0.24 -17.44 -0.89
CA TRP A 97 0.56 -18.63 -1.66
C TRP A 97 1.86 -18.42 -2.43
N HIS A 98 2.62 -19.48 -2.61
CA HIS A 98 3.85 -19.47 -3.41
C HIS A 98 3.79 -20.49 -4.54
N THR A 99 4.55 -20.22 -5.60
CA THR A 99 4.70 -21.13 -6.73
C THR A 99 6.12 -21.07 -7.28
N ASN A 100 6.62 -22.23 -7.71
CA ASN A 100 7.93 -22.36 -8.37
C ASN A 100 7.84 -22.11 -9.89
N MET A 101 6.65 -21.82 -10.41
CA MET A 101 6.45 -21.53 -11.83
C MET A 101 7.24 -20.29 -12.28
N SER A 102 8.09 -20.47 -13.29
CA SER A 102 8.81 -19.34 -13.87
C SER A 102 7.85 -18.38 -14.60
N ARG A 103 8.18 -17.07 -14.61
CA ARG A 103 7.43 -16.08 -15.41
C ARG A 103 7.38 -16.43 -16.89
N LYS A 104 8.42 -17.12 -17.41
CA LYS A 104 8.49 -17.54 -18.81
C LYS A 104 7.42 -18.58 -19.12
N ILE A 105 7.26 -19.58 -18.24
CA ILE A 105 6.25 -20.63 -18.39
C ILE A 105 4.84 -20.05 -18.27
N LEU A 106 4.59 -19.26 -17.22
CA LEU A 106 3.30 -18.57 -17.01
C LEU A 106 2.88 -17.72 -18.21
N ARG A 107 3.82 -17.01 -18.84
CA ARG A 107 3.52 -16.11 -19.97
C ARG A 107 3.40 -16.83 -21.32
N LYS A 108 4.17 -17.91 -21.54
CA LYS A 108 4.29 -18.54 -22.87
C LYS A 108 3.41 -19.77 -23.04
N SER A 109 3.05 -20.46 -21.96
CA SER A 109 2.26 -21.68 -22.05
C SER A 109 0.80 -21.36 -22.37
N PRO A 110 0.22 -21.90 -23.46
CA PRO A 110 -1.21 -21.76 -23.75
C PRO A 110 -2.08 -22.36 -22.63
N LEU A 111 -1.60 -23.42 -21.96
CA LEU A 111 -2.31 -24.10 -20.88
C LEU A 111 -2.43 -23.24 -19.61
N LEU A 112 -1.54 -22.25 -19.43
CA LEU A 112 -1.56 -21.33 -18.30
C LEU A 112 -2.05 -19.93 -18.67
N GLU A 113 -2.48 -19.71 -19.91
CA GLU A 113 -2.87 -18.38 -20.39
C GLU A 113 -4.02 -17.80 -19.57
N LYS A 114 -5.05 -18.61 -19.27
CA LYS A 114 -6.19 -18.21 -18.43
C LYS A 114 -5.74 -17.78 -17.03
N PHE A 115 -4.91 -18.60 -16.37
CA PHE A 115 -4.38 -18.31 -15.04
C PHE A 115 -3.47 -17.07 -15.04
N HIS A 116 -2.62 -16.92 -16.07
CA HIS A 116 -1.76 -15.75 -16.20
C HIS A 116 -2.58 -14.46 -16.36
N GLN A 117 -3.59 -14.47 -17.23
CA GLN A 117 -4.47 -13.31 -17.41
C GLN A 117 -5.21 -12.96 -16.13
N PHE A 118 -5.72 -13.97 -15.41
CA PHE A 118 -6.32 -13.79 -14.09
C PHE A 118 -5.38 -13.06 -13.13
N LEU A 119 -4.17 -13.59 -12.91
CA LEU A 119 -3.17 -12.99 -12.03
C LEU A 119 -2.83 -11.54 -12.42
N VAL A 120 -2.73 -11.24 -13.72
CA VAL A 120 -2.46 -9.88 -14.20
C VAL A 120 -3.61 -8.94 -13.83
N SER A 121 -4.84 -9.30 -14.18
CA SER A 121 -6.01 -8.46 -13.89
C SER A 121 -6.26 -8.26 -12.40
N GLU A 122 -6.18 -9.32 -11.58
CA GLU A 122 -6.36 -9.18 -10.13
C GLU A 122 -5.21 -8.38 -9.48
N THR A 123 -4.00 -8.45 -10.04
CA THR A 123 -2.90 -7.55 -9.59
C THR A 123 -3.18 -6.09 -9.95
N GLU A 124 -3.72 -5.83 -11.14
CA GLU A 124 -4.04 -4.48 -11.61
C GLU A 124 -5.20 -3.87 -10.80
N SER A 125 -6.19 -4.68 -10.40
CA SER A 125 -7.32 -4.27 -9.54
C SER A 125 -6.96 -4.11 -8.07
N GLY A 126 -5.80 -4.62 -7.63
CA GLY A 126 -5.35 -4.52 -6.24
C GLY A 126 -5.73 -5.70 -5.34
N ASN A 127 -6.42 -6.69 -5.87
CA ASN A 127 -6.90 -7.85 -5.11
C ASN A 127 -5.82 -8.90 -4.84
N ILE A 128 -4.80 -8.98 -5.70
CA ILE A 128 -3.66 -9.89 -5.54
C ILE A 128 -2.36 -9.09 -5.60
N SER A 129 -1.56 -9.19 -4.53
CA SER A 129 -0.23 -8.62 -4.48
C SER A 129 0.84 -9.69 -4.73
N ARG A 130 1.73 -9.43 -5.69
CA ARG A 130 2.92 -10.28 -5.92
C ARG A 130 4.09 -9.72 -5.12
N GLN A 131 4.55 -10.50 -4.13
CA GLN A 131 5.61 -10.10 -3.21
C GLN A 131 6.49 -11.29 -2.86
N GLU A 132 7.70 -11.03 -2.34
CA GLU A 132 8.51 -12.11 -1.79
C GLU A 132 7.98 -12.57 -0.44
N ALA A 133 7.94 -13.88 -0.23
CA ALA A 133 7.57 -14.49 1.04
C ALA A 133 8.33 -13.86 2.23
N VAL A 134 9.66 -13.68 2.11
CA VAL A 134 10.47 -13.06 3.17
C VAL A 134 10.12 -11.59 3.42
N SER A 135 9.60 -10.88 2.42
CA SER A 135 9.17 -9.49 2.58
C SER A 135 7.83 -9.35 3.29
N MET A 136 7.07 -10.43 3.46
CA MET A 136 5.79 -10.43 4.18
C MET A 136 5.95 -10.56 5.70
N ILE A 137 7.13 -11.02 6.15
CA ILE A 137 7.41 -11.29 7.56
C ILE A 137 7.45 -10.01 8.42
N PRO A 138 8.16 -8.93 8.03
CA PRO A 138 8.30 -7.76 8.90
C PRO A 138 6.95 -7.11 9.30
N PRO A 139 5.98 -6.91 8.39
CA PRO A 139 4.65 -6.43 8.77
C PRO A 139 3.90 -7.35 9.74
N LEU A 140 3.98 -8.68 9.56
CA LEU A 140 3.34 -9.64 10.46
C LEU A 140 3.89 -9.54 11.90
N LEU A 141 5.19 -9.31 12.05
CA LEU A 141 5.83 -9.18 13.36
C LEU A 141 5.44 -7.88 14.11
N LEU A 142 4.94 -6.87 13.40
CA LEU A 142 4.44 -5.64 14.01
C LEU A 142 3.16 -5.87 14.82
N LYS A 143 2.34 -6.89 14.53
CA LYS A 143 1.05 -7.11 15.22
C LYS A 143 0.20 -5.84 15.23
N ILE A 144 -0.20 -5.45 14.03
CA ILE A 144 -1.02 -4.27 13.77
C ILE A 144 -2.45 -4.53 14.24
N GLU A 145 -3.11 -3.45 14.67
CA GLU A 145 -4.50 -3.43 15.10
C GLU A 145 -5.13 -2.16 14.53
N PRO A 146 -6.45 -2.10 14.32
CA PRO A 146 -7.12 -1.02 13.61
C PRO A 146 -6.91 0.40 14.18
N HIS A 147 -6.57 0.54 15.46
CA HIS A 147 -6.35 1.85 16.09
C HIS A 147 -4.89 2.31 16.05
N HIS A 148 -3.96 1.47 15.60
CA HIS A 148 -2.53 1.79 15.64
C HIS A 148 -2.15 2.88 14.63
N LYS A 149 -1.30 3.80 15.09
CA LYS A 149 -0.60 4.80 14.25
C LYS A 149 0.72 4.20 13.81
N ILE A 150 0.91 4.10 12.50
CA ILE A 150 1.97 3.30 11.89
C ILE A 150 2.88 4.21 11.05
N LEU A 151 4.19 4.07 11.23
CA LEU A 151 5.20 4.73 10.39
C LEU A 151 6.01 3.69 9.63
N ASP A 152 6.00 3.78 8.30
CA ASP A 152 6.91 3.03 7.42
C ASP A 152 8.03 3.98 6.97
N MET A 153 9.23 3.78 7.49
CA MET A 153 10.35 4.72 7.34
C MET A 153 10.92 4.76 5.92
N CYS A 154 10.85 3.64 5.20
CA CYS A 154 11.49 3.42 3.89
C CYS A 154 10.57 2.55 3.01
N ALA A 155 9.44 3.13 2.64
CA ALA A 155 8.26 2.43 2.19
C ALA A 155 8.31 1.95 0.73
N ALA A 156 8.98 2.66 -0.18
CA ALA A 156 8.85 2.34 -1.60
C ALA A 156 9.62 1.05 -1.96
N PRO A 157 9.08 0.17 -2.83
CA PRO A 157 7.97 0.41 -3.76
C PRO A 157 6.56 0.21 -3.19
N GLY A 158 6.41 -0.13 -1.91
CA GLY A 158 5.12 -0.10 -1.21
C GLY A 158 4.45 -1.45 -0.92
N SER A 159 5.09 -2.59 -1.21
CA SER A 159 4.47 -3.89 -0.92
C SER A 159 4.27 -4.14 0.58
N LYS A 160 5.23 -3.74 1.41
CA LYS A 160 5.08 -3.83 2.87
C LYS A 160 4.01 -2.85 3.35
N THR A 161 4.04 -1.62 2.87
CA THR A 161 3.01 -0.61 3.18
C THR A 161 1.60 -1.07 2.83
N ALA A 162 1.42 -1.71 1.67
CA ALA A 162 0.15 -2.31 1.27
C ALA A 162 -0.33 -3.34 2.30
N GLN A 163 0.56 -4.24 2.73
CA GLN A 163 0.27 -5.20 3.79
C GLN A 163 -0.06 -4.51 5.14
N LEU A 164 0.62 -3.42 5.50
CA LEU A 164 0.29 -2.64 6.72
C LEU A 164 -1.14 -2.08 6.65
N ILE A 165 -1.58 -1.62 5.47
CA ILE A 165 -2.92 -1.07 5.25
C ILE A 165 -3.97 -2.18 5.32
N GLU A 166 -3.72 -3.33 4.69
CA GLU A 166 -4.58 -4.51 4.79
C GLU A 166 -4.77 -4.93 6.26
N MET A 167 -3.68 -5.00 7.02
CA MET A 167 -3.73 -5.35 8.45
C MET A 167 -4.44 -4.28 9.31
N LEU A 168 -4.37 -3.00 8.92
CA LEU A 168 -5.08 -1.92 9.60
C LEU A 168 -6.61 -2.04 9.39
N HIS A 169 -7.03 -2.58 8.25
CA HIS A 169 -8.43 -2.81 7.87
C HIS A 169 -8.92 -4.23 8.21
N SER A 170 -8.24 -4.94 9.11
CA SER A 170 -8.59 -6.34 9.44
C SER A 170 -9.98 -6.52 10.07
N ASP A 171 -10.51 -5.47 10.71
CA ASP A 171 -11.86 -5.49 11.29
C ASP A 171 -12.88 -4.92 10.31
N MET A 172 -13.52 -5.81 9.54
CA MET A 172 -14.53 -5.46 8.54
C MET A 172 -15.80 -4.84 9.14
N ASN A 173 -16.00 -4.92 10.47
CA ASN A 173 -17.15 -4.25 11.13
C ASN A 173 -16.90 -2.76 11.36
N VAL A 174 -15.66 -2.30 11.19
CA VAL A 174 -15.26 -0.92 11.37
C VAL A 174 -15.01 -0.31 9.99
N PRO A 175 -15.93 0.52 9.45
CA PRO A 175 -15.75 1.11 8.12
C PRO A 175 -14.53 2.02 8.02
N PHE A 176 -14.11 2.59 9.17
CA PHE A 176 -12.98 3.51 9.26
C PHE A 176 -12.10 3.15 10.47
N PRO A 177 -10.93 2.53 10.26
CA PRO A 177 -10.00 2.35 11.36
C PRO A 177 -9.57 3.71 11.91
N GLU A 178 -9.46 3.80 13.24
CA GLU A 178 -8.96 5.00 13.93
C GLU A 178 -7.48 5.25 13.62
N GLY A 179 -6.73 4.18 13.38
CA GLY A 179 -5.33 4.22 13.04
C GLY A 179 -5.05 4.69 11.61
N PHE A 180 -3.77 4.82 11.29
CA PHE A 180 -3.32 5.24 9.97
C PHE A 180 -1.88 4.83 9.68
N VAL A 181 -1.50 4.86 8.40
CA VAL A 181 -0.15 4.61 7.92
C VAL A 181 0.45 5.87 7.32
N ILE A 182 1.60 6.30 7.85
CA ILE A 182 2.48 7.28 7.21
C ILE A 182 3.60 6.52 6.52
N ALA A 183 3.64 6.61 5.19
CA ALA A 183 4.60 5.90 4.35
C ALA A 183 5.63 6.89 3.79
N ASN A 184 6.88 6.75 4.23
CA ASN A 184 7.97 7.65 3.87
C ASN A 184 8.96 6.99 2.91
N ASP A 185 9.40 7.71 1.88
CA ASP A 185 10.60 7.33 1.13
C ASP A 185 11.40 8.59 0.76
N VAL A 186 12.72 8.47 0.68
CA VAL A 186 13.61 9.60 0.36
C VAL A 186 13.58 9.93 -1.14
N ASP A 187 13.31 8.95 -2.00
CA ASP A 187 13.26 9.13 -3.45
C ASP A 187 11.84 9.50 -3.90
N ASN A 188 11.71 10.73 -4.38
CA ASN A 188 10.43 11.27 -4.83
C ASN A 188 9.81 10.48 -6.00
N LYS A 189 10.62 9.94 -6.94
CA LYS A 189 10.11 9.11 -8.04
C LYS A 189 9.56 7.79 -7.51
N ARG A 190 10.25 7.20 -6.52
CA ARG A 190 9.80 5.96 -5.87
C ARG A 190 8.55 6.19 -5.02
N CYS A 191 8.36 7.37 -4.44
CA CYS A 191 7.08 7.73 -3.79
C CYS A 191 5.89 7.58 -4.75
N TYR A 192 6.00 7.99 -6.03
CA TYR A 192 4.88 7.81 -6.97
C TYR A 192 4.58 6.35 -7.29
N LEU A 193 5.59 5.47 -7.31
CA LEU A 193 5.38 4.02 -7.42
C LEU A 193 4.61 3.48 -6.20
N LEU A 194 5.02 3.91 -5.00
CA LEU A 194 4.32 3.60 -3.74
C LEU A 194 2.87 4.11 -3.78
N VAL A 195 2.62 5.33 -4.25
CA VAL A 195 1.27 5.88 -4.42
C VAL A 195 0.44 5.03 -5.37
N HIS A 196 1.00 4.64 -6.52
CA HIS A 196 0.29 3.81 -7.48
C HIS A 196 -0.06 2.42 -6.93
N GLN A 197 0.82 1.83 -6.10
CA GLN A 197 0.55 0.56 -5.44
C GLN A 197 -0.51 0.71 -4.33
N ALA A 198 -0.39 1.72 -3.48
CA ALA A 198 -1.30 1.94 -2.36
C ALA A 198 -2.69 2.41 -2.79
N LYS A 199 -2.80 3.16 -3.90
CA LYS A 199 -4.09 3.65 -4.43
C LYS A 199 -5.07 2.50 -4.72
N ARG A 200 -4.58 1.31 -5.08
CA ARG A 200 -5.44 0.15 -5.36
C ARG A 200 -6.17 -0.39 -4.14
N LEU A 201 -5.70 -0.05 -2.93
CA LEU A 201 -6.35 -0.42 -1.68
C LEU A 201 -7.42 0.59 -1.25
N ASN A 202 -7.52 1.74 -1.92
CA ASN A 202 -8.55 2.76 -1.71
C ASN A 202 -8.72 3.21 -0.23
N SER A 203 -7.65 3.14 0.56
CA SER A 203 -7.72 3.44 1.99
C SER A 203 -7.68 4.95 2.28
N PRO A 204 -8.62 5.49 3.09
CA PRO A 204 -8.55 6.89 3.55
C PRO A 204 -7.50 7.11 4.65
N CYS A 205 -6.88 6.03 5.15
CA CYS A 205 -5.98 6.04 6.31
C CYS A 205 -4.49 5.98 5.93
N ILE A 206 -4.12 6.39 4.70
CA ILE A 206 -2.72 6.45 4.25
C ILE A 206 -2.31 7.87 3.87
N MET A 207 -1.12 8.26 4.31
CA MET A 207 -0.39 9.43 3.82
C MET A 207 1.01 9.04 3.34
N VAL A 208 1.34 9.38 2.10
CA VAL A 208 2.68 9.20 1.53
C VAL A 208 3.46 10.50 1.64
N VAL A 209 4.64 10.43 2.23
CA VAL A 209 5.52 11.58 2.46
C VAL A 209 6.91 11.34 1.87
N ASN A 210 7.65 12.42 1.62
CA ASN A 210 8.99 12.35 1.03
C ASN A 210 10.01 13.08 1.90
N HIS A 211 10.74 12.32 2.73
CA HIS A 211 11.79 12.81 3.62
C HIS A 211 12.94 11.82 3.74
N ASP A 212 14.11 12.33 4.12
CA ASP A 212 15.19 11.47 4.63
C ASP A 212 14.76 10.85 5.97
N ALA A 213 14.69 9.53 6.00
CA ALA A 213 14.25 8.75 7.14
C ALA A 213 15.10 8.99 8.40
N SER A 214 16.39 9.33 8.25
CA SER A 214 17.27 9.62 9.38
C SER A 214 16.95 10.94 10.08
N CYS A 215 16.16 11.82 9.45
CA CYS A 215 15.76 13.10 10.01
C CYS A 215 14.26 13.41 9.83
N ILE A 216 13.42 12.39 9.62
CA ILE A 216 11.97 12.56 9.46
C ILE A 216 11.39 13.35 10.65
N PRO A 217 10.61 14.42 10.47
CA PRO A 217 10.25 15.33 11.57
C PRO A 217 9.30 14.69 12.59
N ARG A 218 9.38 15.15 13.84
CA ARG A 218 8.35 14.83 14.85
C ARG A 218 7.10 15.64 14.52
N LEU A 219 6.02 14.92 14.22
CA LEU A 219 4.75 15.53 13.87
C LEU A 219 3.99 15.96 15.13
N GLN A 220 3.05 16.87 14.96
CA GLN A 220 2.17 17.37 16.01
C GLN A 220 0.73 16.92 15.75
N VAL A 221 -0.01 16.64 16.80
CA VAL A 221 -1.45 16.39 16.74
C VAL A 221 -2.13 17.21 17.81
N GLU A 222 -3.37 17.59 17.56
CA GLU A 222 -4.19 18.25 18.57
C GLU A 222 -5.03 17.23 19.32
N SER A 223 -4.91 17.21 20.64
CA SER A 223 -5.74 16.39 21.53
C SER A 223 -6.28 17.28 22.64
N ASN A 224 -7.60 17.30 22.83
CA ASN A 224 -8.28 18.10 23.86
C ASN A 224 -7.88 19.60 23.83
N GLY A 225 -7.71 20.18 22.64
CA GLY A 225 -7.34 21.59 22.44
C GLY A 225 -5.88 21.92 22.76
N LYS A 226 -5.02 20.92 22.96
CA LYS A 226 -3.57 21.07 23.14
C LYS A 226 -2.82 20.42 22.00
N LYS A 227 -1.76 21.07 21.53
CA LYS A 227 -0.84 20.50 20.55
C LYS A 227 0.19 19.65 21.27
N ASP A 228 0.16 18.36 20.97
CA ASP A 228 1.10 17.37 21.49
C ASP A 228 1.92 16.77 20.35
N VAL A 229 3.03 16.11 20.71
CA VAL A 229 3.85 15.36 19.76
C VAL A 229 3.14 14.07 19.40
N LEU A 230 3.06 13.77 18.11
CA LEU A 230 2.63 12.46 17.63
C LEU A 230 3.75 11.44 17.86
N PHE A 231 3.41 10.36 18.57
CA PHE A 231 4.18 9.14 18.61
C PHE A 231 3.41 8.02 17.92
N TYR A 232 4.15 7.09 17.32
CA TYR A 232 3.58 5.97 16.57
C TYR A 232 3.58 4.71 17.43
N ASP A 233 2.52 3.92 17.32
CA ASP A 233 2.39 2.65 18.04
C ASP A 233 3.21 1.56 17.37
N ARG A 234 3.42 1.69 16.05
CA ARG A 234 4.16 0.75 15.20
C ARG A 234 5.10 1.49 14.27
N VAL A 235 6.36 1.05 14.20
CA VAL A 235 7.36 1.60 13.28
C VAL A 235 8.00 0.46 12.49
N LEU A 236 7.92 0.52 11.17
CA LEU A 236 8.65 -0.36 10.26
C LEU A 236 9.92 0.34 9.76
N CYS A 237 11.07 -0.26 10.05
CA CYS A 237 12.38 0.15 9.56
C CYS A 237 12.91 -0.88 8.57
N ASP A 238 12.34 -0.94 7.37
CA ASP A 238 12.88 -1.73 6.25
C ASP A 238 13.97 -0.94 5.52
N VAL A 239 15.18 -0.94 6.08
CA VAL A 239 16.19 0.07 5.73
C VAL A 239 16.98 -0.29 4.46
N PRO A 240 17.53 0.72 3.74
CA PRO A 240 18.46 0.48 2.65
C PRO A 240 19.66 -0.35 3.10
N CYS A 241 20.00 -1.38 2.33
CA CYS A 241 21.07 -2.34 2.65
C CYS A 241 21.83 -2.78 1.39
N SER A 242 22.91 -3.53 1.58
CA SER A 242 23.72 -4.07 0.47
C SER A 242 22.95 -5.09 -0.38
N GLY A 243 21.92 -5.71 0.19
CA GLY A 243 20.99 -6.61 -0.50
C GLY A 243 21.60 -7.94 -0.92
N ASP A 244 22.69 -8.39 -0.27
CA ASP A 244 23.34 -9.69 -0.50
C ASP A 244 22.40 -10.89 -0.28
N GLY A 245 21.43 -10.79 0.62
CA GLY A 245 20.36 -11.79 0.75
C GLY A 245 19.48 -11.93 -0.50
N THR A 246 19.57 -10.99 -1.45
CA THR A 246 18.83 -11.02 -2.72
C THR A 246 19.58 -11.67 -3.88
N MET A 247 20.82 -12.14 -3.69
CA MET A 247 21.65 -12.72 -4.77
C MET A 247 20.94 -13.81 -5.59
N ARG A 248 20.06 -14.61 -4.95
CA ARG A 248 19.23 -15.64 -5.61
C ARG A 248 18.34 -15.12 -6.75
N LYS A 249 17.91 -13.84 -6.69
CA LYS A 249 17.05 -13.19 -7.69
C LYS A 249 17.75 -12.07 -8.45
N ASN A 250 18.75 -11.44 -7.83
CA ASN A 250 19.50 -10.34 -8.37
C ASN A 250 20.97 -10.75 -8.45
N ILE A 251 21.28 -11.56 -9.46
CA ILE A 251 22.60 -12.18 -9.62
C ILE A 251 23.72 -11.13 -9.81
N ASP A 252 23.37 -9.92 -10.23
CA ASP A 252 24.32 -8.82 -10.40
C ASP A 252 24.86 -8.31 -9.05
N VAL A 253 24.14 -8.54 -7.94
CA VAL A 253 24.65 -8.24 -6.59
C VAL A 253 25.93 -9.01 -6.33
N TRP A 254 26.02 -10.29 -6.74
CA TRP A 254 27.21 -11.12 -6.54
C TRP A 254 28.47 -10.48 -7.14
N LYS A 255 28.34 -9.81 -8.30
CA LYS A 255 29.48 -9.20 -9.01
C LYS A 255 29.92 -7.87 -8.40
N LYS A 256 29.03 -7.19 -7.69
CA LYS A 256 29.22 -5.81 -7.22
C LYS A 256 29.40 -5.72 -5.71
N TRP A 257 29.01 -6.75 -4.98
CA TRP A 257 29.03 -6.75 -3.53
C TRP A 257 30.46 -6.80 -3.01
N THR A 258 30.75 -5.91 -2.05
CA THR A 258 31.99 -5.90 -1.27
C THR A 258 31.66 -5.61 0.19
N THR A 259 32.55 -5.98 1.10
CA THR A 259 32.40 -5.67 2.54
C THR A 259 32.32 -4.16 2.81
N SER A 260 32.93 -3.34 1.94
CA SER A 260 32.84 -1.88 2.02
C SER A 260 31.42 -1.36 1.83
N ASN A 261 30.56 -2.05 1.06
CA ASN A 261 29.18 -1.62 0.87
C ASN A 261 28.41 -1.63 2.20
N SER A 262 28.50 -2.73 2.95
CA SER A 262 27.84 -2.88 4.25
C SER A 262 28.39 -1.91 5.29
N LEU A 263 29.71 -1.70 5.34
CA LEU A 263 30.33 -0.76 6.27
C LEU A 263 29.88 0.69 6.05
N GLN A 264 29.70 1.10 4.79
CA GLN A 264 29.21 2.45 4.46
C GLN A 264 27.74 2.66 4.85
N LEU A 265 26.93 1.59 4.80
CA LEU A 265 25.51 1.65 5.11
C LEU A 265 25.20 1.55 6.61
N HIS A 266 26.03 0.84 7.38
CA HIS A 266 25.84 0.66 8.83
C HIS A 266 25.52 1.97 9.56
N GLY A 267 26.30 3.02 9.30
CA GLY A 267 26.09 4.33 9.94
C GLY A 267 24.75 4.98 9.57
N LEU A 268 24.28 4.82 8.32
CA LEU A 268 22.97 5.31 7.88
C LEU A 268 21.84 4.50 8.51
N GLN A 269 21.95 3.17 8.46
CA GLN A 269 20.98 2.23 9.03
C GLN A 269 20.77 2.48 10.52
N LEU A 270 21.85 2.69 11.28
CA LEU A 270 21.78 3.04 12.69
C LEU A 270 21.08 4.38 12.92
N ARG A 271 21.36 5.42 12.11
CA ARG A 271 20.65 6.71 12.26
C ARG A 271 19.16 6.58 11.98
N ILE A 272 18.77 5.80 10.96
CA ILE A 272 17.36 5.54 10.66
C ILE A 272 16.70 4.77 11.82
N ALA A 273 17.36 3.74 12.35
CA ALA A 273 16.84 2.94 13.47
C ALA A 273 16.69 3.78 14.75
N VAL A 274 17.69 4.59 15.10
CA VAL A 274 17.60 5.55 16.21
C VAL A 274 16.44 6.51 16.00
N ARG A 275 16.31 7.06 14.78
CA ARG A 275 15.21 7.98 14.48
C ARG A 275 13.85 7.29 14.58
N GLY A 276 13.74 6.04 14.15
CA GLY A 276 12.53 5.22 14.29
C GLY A 276 12.12 5.03 15.75
N VAL A 277 13.08 4.73 16.63
CA VAL A 277 12.85 4.65 18.09
C VAL A 277 12.38 5.98 18.66
N GLU A 278 12.98 7.10 18.24
CA GLU A 278 12.55 8.45 18.69
C GLU A 278 11.12 8.83 18.25
N GLN A 279 10.57 8.16 17.23
CA GLN A 279 9.18 8.32 16.81
C GLN A 279 8.22 7.37 17.54
N LEU A 280 8.72 6.33 18.20
CA LEU A 280 7.92 5.26 18.77
C LEU A 280 7.31 5.69 20.13
N ALA A 281 6.04 5.37 20.33
CA ALA A 281 5.38 5.53 21.61
C ALA A 281 5.96 4.55 22.65
N VAL A 282 5.93 4.92 23.93
CA VAL A 282 6.29 4.00 25.01
C VAL A 282 5.33 2.81 25.00
N GLY A 283 5.87 1.59 24.95
CA GLY A 283 5.09 0.37 24.78
C GLY A 283 4.77 0.00 23.32
N GLY A 284 5.12 0.87 22.37
CA GLY A 284 5.02 0.59 20.95
C GLY A 284 6.00 -0.48 20.48
N ARG A 285 5.84 -0.94 19.23
CA ARG A 285 6.69 -1.95 18.61
C ARG A 285 7.35 -1.42 17.35
N MET A 286 8.68 -1.55 17.29
CA MET A 286 9.45 -1.33 16.07
C MET A 286 9.93 -2.67 15.51
N VAL A 287 9.84 -2.84 14.19
CA VAL A 287 10.49 -3.94 13.47
C VAL A 287 11.55 -3.34 12.57
N TYR A 288 12.79 -3.74 12.80
CA TYR A 288 13.92 -3.46 11.92
C TYR A 288 14.12 -4.64 10.98
N SER A 289 14.26 -4.38 9.69
CA SER A 289 14.54 -5.41 8.70
C SER A 289 15.48 -4.91 7.61
N THR A 290 16.25 -5.85 7.09
CA THR A 290 17.03 -5.68 5.86
C THR A 290 16.77 -6.88 4.94
N CYS A 291 17.29 -6.81 3.72
CA CYS A 291 17.44 -7.98 2.86
C CYS A 291 18.92 -8.39 2.74
N SER A 292 19.70 -8.14 3.80
CA SER A 292 21.08 -8.55 3.95
C SER A 292 21.20 -9.86 4.72
N LEU A 293 22.33 -10.56 4.56
CA LEU A 293 22.74 -11.64 5.46
C LEU A 293 23.98 -11.23 6.27
N ASN A 294 24.43 -9.99 6.14
CA ASN A 294 25.65 -9.49 6.77
C ASN A 294 25.34 -8.99 8.19
N PRO A 295 25.97 -9.56 9.24
CA PRO A 295 25.71 -9.15 10.61
C PRO A 295 26.03 -7.68 10.90
N ILE A 296 26.85 -7.02 10.08
CA ILE A 296 27.13 -5.59 10.19
C ILE A 296 25.87 -4.76 9.92
N GLU A 297 24.99 -5.22 9.04
CA GLU A 297 23.75 -4.53 8.68
C GLU A 297 22.57 -4.96 9.55
N ASP A 298 22.67 -6.07 10.27
CA ASP A 298 21.59 -6.60 11.12
C ASP A 298 21.97 -6.55 12.61
N GLU A 299 22.61 -7.60 13.14
CA GLU A 299 22.87 -7.74 14.58
C GLU A 299 23.69 -6.60 15.16
N ALA A 300 24.68 -6.07 14.42
CA ALA A 300 25.52 -4.98 14.89
C ALA A 300 24.74 -3.65 15.02
N VAL A 301 23.78 -3.39 14.12
CA VAL A 301 22.91 -2.21 14.20
C VAL A 301 22.04 -2.29 15.44
N ILE A 302 21.42 -3.45 15.67
CA ILE A 302 20.55 -3.68 16.83
C ILE A 302 21.35 -3.64 18.14
N ALA A 303 22.52 -4.27 18.19
CA ALA A 303 23.39 -4.23 19.37
C ALA A 303 23.78 -2.79 19.73
N THR A 304 24.22 -2.00 18.74
CA THR A 304 24.58 -0.58 18.95
C THR A 304 23.38 0.26 19.39
N LEU A 305 22.19 -0.01 18.86
CA LEU A 305 20.95 0.67 19.24
C LEU A 305 20.57 0.37 20.70
N LEU A 306 20.70 -0.89 21.13
CA LEU A 306 20.43 -1.32 22.50
C LEU A 306 21.42 -0.70 23.50
N GLU A 307 22.72 -0.73 23.19
CA GLU A 307 23.76 -0.12 24.03
C GLU A 307 23.52 1.38 24.25
N LYS A 308 23.07 2.09 23.20
CA LYS A 308 22.70 3.51 23.30
C LYS A 308 21.48 3.75 24.21
N SER A 309 20.60 2.76 24.37
CA SER A 309 19.40 2.88 25.21
C SER A 309 19.67 2.59 26.69
N GLU A 310 20.71 1.80 27.02
CA GLU A 310 21.07 1.42 28.39
C GLU A 310 21.96 2.46 29.11
N GLY A 311 22.68 3.31 28.36
CA GLY A 311 23.65 4.26 28.92
C GLY A 311 23.09 5.50 29.65
N ASP A 312 21.76 5.67 29.72
CA ASP A 312 21.12 6.88 30.25
C ASP A 312 20.36 6.62 31.56
N ASP A 313 21.03 6.01 32.54
CA ASP A 313 20.47 5.59 33.83
C ASP A 313 20.11 6.76 34.79
N GLN A 314 20.19 8.02 34.33
CA GLN A 314 19.83 9.20 35.12
C GLN A 314 18.72 10.03 34.44
N ARG A 315 17.47 9.76 34.84
CA ARG A 315 16.17 10.41 34.50
C ARG A 315 15.46 9.86 33.26
N GLY A 316 14.50 8.96 33.50
CA GLY A 316 13.37 8.73 32.57
C GLY A 316 13.73 8.11 31.22
N SER A 317 14.81 7.35 31.15
CA SER A 317 15.27 6.68 29.93
C SER A 317 14.32 5.59 29.43
N VAL A 318 14.20 5.50 28.10
CA VAL A 318 13.41 4.47 27.41
C VAL A 318 14.31 3.24 27.23
N VAL A 319 13.99 2.15 27.92
CA VAL A 319 14.71 0.88 27.79
C VAL A 319 14.13 0.09 26.62
N LEU A 320 14.95 -0.17 25.60
CA LEU A 320 14.58 -1.04 24.49
C LEU A 320 14.65 -2.51 24.93
N ARG A 321 13.69 -3.31 24.44
CA ARG A 321 13.63 -4.75 24.72
C ARG A 321 13.56 -5.52 23.42
N LEU A 322 14.50 -6.44 23.23
CA LEU A 322 14.45 -7.35 22.08
C LEU A 322 13.37 -8.40 22.35
N VAL A 323 12.49 -8.61 21.37
CA VAL A 323 11.38 -9.55 21.49
C VAL A 323 11.60 -10.71 20.52
N ARG A 324 11.58 -11.93 21.03
CA ARG A 324 11.50 -13.13 20.19
C ARG A 324 10.04 -13.40 19.87
N SER A 325 9.72 -13.27 18.60
CA SER A 325 8.39 -13.56 18.04
C SER A 325 8.49 -14.78 17.12
N SER A 326 7.46 -15.63 17.14
CA SER A 326 7.33 -16.80 16.25
C SER A 326 6.06 -16.66 15.44
N LEU A 327 6.13 -16.93 14.13
CA LEU A 327 4.94 -16.99 13.26
C LEU A 327 4.26 -18.37 13.31
N GLU A 328 4.97 -19.42 13.73
CA GLU A 328 4.50 -20.82 13.65
C GLU A 328 3.86 -21.34 14.95
N SER A 329 3.96 -20.59 16.04
CA SER A 329 3.48 -21.04 17.35
C SER A 329 2.69 -19.95 18.05
N SER A 330 1.50 -20.28 18.57
CA SER A 330 0.66 -19.42 19.43
C SER A 330 1.30 -19.05 20.79
N HIS A 331 2.61 -19.26 20.94
CA HIS A 331 3.35 -18.91 22.14
C HIS A 331 3.47 -17.39 22.24
N SER A 332 3.20 -16.86 23.43
CA SER A 332 3.34 -15.45 23.75
C SER A 332 4.76 -14.95 23.46
N ASP A 333 4.87 -13.73 22.95
CA ASP A 333 6.14 -13.04 22.73
C ASP A 333 7.03 -13.13 23.96
N GLN A 334 8.28 -13.56 23.75
CA GLN A 334 9.26 -13.66 24.83
C GLN A 334 10.18 -12.44 24.80
N THR A 335 10.19 -11.68 25.90
CA THR A 335 11.19 -10.63 26.10
C THR A 335 12.54 -11.30 26.31
N LEU A 336 13.50 -11.01 25.43
CA LEU A 336 14.89 -11.40 25.62
C LEU A 336 15.56 -10.35 26.50
N HIS A 337 15.98 -10.76 27.70
CA HIS A 337 16.89 -9.96 28.50
C HIS A 337 18.27 -9.99 27.85
N VAL A 338 18.69 -8.87 27.24
CA VAL A 338 20.02 -8.71 26.64
C VAL A 338 21.04 -8.44 27.75
N SER A 339 21.07 -9.23 28.82
CA SER A 339 22.04 -9.05 29.90
C SER A 339 23.44 -9.59 29.56
N SER A 340 23.66 -10.11 28.35
CA SER A 340 24.96 -10.70 27.99
C SER A 340 25.17 -10.99 26.49
N TYR A 341 24.75 -10.09 25.57
CA TYR A 341 25.42 -10.11 24.26
C TYR A 341 26.84 -9.56 24.45
N ARG A 342 27.77 -10.43 24.83
CA ARG A 342 29.20 -10.15 24.71
C ARG A 342 29.57 -10.51 23.28
N PRO A 343 29.94 -9.55 22.40
CA PRO A 343 30.46 -9.86 21.09
C PRO A 343 31.62 -10.85 21.29
N GLY A 344 31.44 -12.07 20.80
CA GLY A 344 32.43 -13.12 20.97
C GLY A 344 33.68 -12.77 20.16
N LYS A 345 34.66 -12.10 20.76
CA LYS A 345 36.06 -11.97 20.30
C LYS A 345 36.28 -11.56 18.83
N THR A 346 35.30 -11.02 18.11
CA THR A 346 35.47 -10.57 16.71
C THR A 346 36.04 -9.16 16.61
N GLU A 347 35.95 -8.34 17.66
CA GLU A 347 36.60 -7.02 17.71
C GLU A 347 38.13 -7.12 17.66
N LYS A 348 38.72 -8.21 18.20
CA LYS A 348 40.17 -8.43 18.07
C LYS A 348 40.57 -8.66 16.62
N TYR A 349 39.79 -9.41 15.85
CA TYR A 349 40.10 -9.67 14.44
C TYR A 349 39.97 -8.42 13.57
N ALA A 350 38.93 -7.61 13.76
CA ALA A 350 38.75 -6.36 13.00
C ALA A 350 39.81 -5.30 13.37
N ALA A 351 40.17 -5.18 14.65
CA ALA A 351 41.21 -4.27 15.11
C ALA A 351 42.63 -4.74 14.72
N GLU A 352 42.91 -6.04 14.77
CA GLU A 352 44.18 -6.63 14.32
C GLU A 352 44.34 -6.51 12.81
N GLU A 353 43.27 -6.63 12.02
CA GLU A 353 43.31 -6.45 10.56
C GLU A 353 43.49 -4.98 10.15
N MET A 354 42.87 -4.05 10.90
CA MET A 354 43.13 -2.60 10.76
C MET A 354 44.54 -2.19 11.18
N LEU A 355 45.14 -2.85 12.19
CA LEU A 355 46.54 -2.63 12.57
C LEU A 355 47.50 -3.22 11.52
N ARG A 356 47.20 -4.41 11.00
CA ARG A 356 48.00 -5.10 9.97
C ARG A 356 48.07 -4.31 8.66
N ASN A 357 46.97 -3.65 8.28
CA ASN A 357 46.94 -2.77 7.11
C ASN A 357 47.65 -1.42 7.35
N LYS A 358 47.80 -0.98 8.60
CA LYS A 358 48.60 0.20 8.95
C LYS A 358 50.11 -0.11 8.97
N GLU A 359 50.51 -1.25 9.52
CA GLU A 359 51.93 -1.67 9.56
C GLU A 359 52.50 -2.00 8.17
N ALA A 360 51.66 -2.39 7.21
CA ALA A 360 52.08 -2.59 5.81
C ALA A 360 52.43 -1.30 5.06
N THR A 361 52.17 -0.12 5.63
CA THR A 361 52.43 1.19 4.99
C THR A 361 53.61 1.97 5.59
N SER A 362 54.39 1.36 6.49
CA SER A 362 55.54 2.00 7.10
C SER A 362 56.77 1.09 7.13
N ASN A 363 57.55 1.07 6.05
CA ASN A 363 59.01 1.19 6.15
C ASN A 363 59.68 1.63 4.83
N PRO A 364 60.83 2.33 4.88
CA PRO A 364 61.40 3.09 3.76
C PRO A 364 62.74 2.53 3.21
N SER A 365 63.01 2.73 1.92
CA SER A 365 64.33 2.91 1.25
C SER A 365 64.12 2.86 -0.28
N GLU A 366 64.34 3.95 -1.03
CA GLU A 366 65.58 4.27 -1.81
C GLU A 366 65.81 3.25 -2.95
N GLU A 367 65.87 3.55 -4.25
CA GLU A 367 66.53 4.63 -5.03
C GLU A 367 65.92 4.76 -6.45
N ALA A 368 66.21 5.91 -7.10
CA ALA A 368 66.45 6.12 -8.55
C ALA A 368 65.64 7.27 -9.20
N GLN A 369 66.35 8.35 -9.52
CA GLN A 369 66.08 9.33 -10.59
C GLN A 369 67.06 9.04 -11.77
N PRO A 370 67.02 9.71 -12.96
CA PRO A 370 65.98 10.52 -13.64
C PRO A 370 65.83 10.14 -15.16
N GLU A 371 65.19 11.04 -15.94
CA GLU A 371 65.18 11.20 -17.43
C GLU A 371 64.02 10.56 -18.21
N GLU A 372 63.03 11.37 -18.65
CA GLU A 372 62.93 12.18 -19.89
C GLU A 372 62.27 11.41 -21.05
N LYS A 373 61.16 11.95 -21.60
CA LYS A 373 60.96 12.19 -23.04
C LYS A 373 59.59 12.79 -23.37
N ASP A 374 59.65 14.05 -23.79
CA ASP A 374 59.15 14.62 -25.04
C ASP A 374 57.72 14.33 -25.51
N ALA A 375 56.96 15.43 -25.57
CA ALA A 375 55.82 15.63 -26.43
C ALA A 375 56.24 16.42 -27.68
N GLU A 376 55.69 16.07 -28.85
CA GLU A 376 55.43 16.94 -30.01
C GLU A 376 54.52 16.15 -30.98
N ALA A 377 53.28 16.61 -31.24
CA ALA A 377 52.84 17.53 -32.30
C ALA A 377 52.43 16.71 -33.57
N GLU A 378 51.41 16.99 -34.38
CA GLU A 378 50.73 18.16 -34.97
C GLU A 378 49.41 17.63 -35.60
N ALA A 379 48.46 18.34 -36.20
CA ALA A 379 47.90 19.70 -36.24
C ALA A 379 46.74 19.60 -37.27
N GLU A 380 45.75 20.51 -37.22
CA GLU A 380 45.32 21.25 -38.42
C GLU A 380 44.40 22.42 -38.04
N ALA A 381 44.53 23.50 -38.83
CA ALA A 381 44.12 24.87 -38.54
C ALA A 381 42.99 25.36 -39.46
N GLY A 382 42.37 26.50 -39.09
CA GLY A 382 41.57 27.33 -39.99
C GLY A 382 40.91 28.54 -39.29
N ALA A 383 41.32 29.74 -39.69
CA ALA A 383 40.95 31.10 -39.22
C ALA A 383 39.45 31.45 -39.40
N ASP A 384 38.84 32.54 -38.90
CA ASP A 384 39.26 33.96 -38.86
C ASP A 384 38.22 34.81 -38.06
N GLY A 385 38.60 36.03 -37.62
CA GLY A 385 37.65 37.18 -37.57
C GLY A 385 37.25 37.84 -36.22
N ASP A 386 38.13 38.70 -35.71
CA ASP A 386 37.91 40.09 -35.24
C ASP A 386 37.01 40.54 -34.04
N ALA A 387 37.63 41.48 -33.30
CA ALA A 387 37.12 42.66 -32.58
C ALA A 387 36.57 42.60 -31.12
N VAL A 388 37.27 43.37 -30.27
CA VAL A 388 37.08 43.80 -28.86
C VAL A 388 36.33 45.17 -28.86
N PRO A 389 35.51 45.60 -27.85
CA PRO A 389 35.99 46.28 -26.62
C PRO A 389 35.17 46.04 -25.31
N GLU A 390 35.84 45.84 -24.18
CA GLU A 390 36.10 46.78 -23.06
C GLU A 390 34.90 47.18 -22.17
N ASN A 391 35.01 46.88 -20.87
CA ASN A 391 35.25 47.90 -19.81
C ASN A 391 35.43 47.22 -18.44
N THR A 392 36.67 47.21 -17.91
CA THR A 392 37.19 48.04 -16.79
C THR A 392 36.51 47.75 -15.43
N ALA A 393 37.22 47.03 -14.54
CA ALA A 393 37.99 47.53 -13.38
C ALA A 393 37.08 48.21 -12.33
N VAL A 394 37.11 47.86 -11.03
CA VAL A 394 38.14 48.30 -10.07
C VAL A 394 38.26 47.32 -8.88
N THR A 395 39.51 47.21 -8.43
CA THR A 395 40.10 46.53 -7.27
C THR A 395 39.66 47.03 -5.89
N GLU A 396 39.67 46.16 -4.87
CA GLU A 396 40.26 46.48 -3.55
C GLU A 396 40.61 45.22 -2.73
N ALA A 397 41.62 45.34 -1.86
CA ALA A 397 42.53 44.29 -1.46
C ALA A 397 42.29 43.63 -0.08
N LYS A 398 42.69 42.35 -0.01
CA LYS A 398 43.10 41.46 1.11
C LYS A 398 42.91 41.87 2.58
N LYS A 399 42.39 40.91 3.37
CA LYS A 399 42.99 40.46 4.66
C LYS A 399 42.60 39.01 5.00
N ASP A 400 43.57 38.27 5.50
CA ASP A 400 43.55 36.83 5.82
C ASP A 400 42.70 36.43 7.04
N SER A 401 42.29 35.15 7.03
CA SER A 401 42.28 34.18 8.16
C SER A 401 40.93 33.57 8.61
N VAL A 402 41.01 32.25 8.85
CA VAL A 402 40.11 31.31 9.54
C VAL A 402 39.05 30.59 8.68
N CYS A 403 39.36 29.34 8.31
CA CYS A 403 38.39 28.32 7.84
C CYS A 403 37.48 27.89 9.00
N GLY A 404 36.21 28.33 8.99
CA GLY A 404 35.13 27.67 9.73
C GLY A 404 34.50 26.55 8.89
N PRO A 405 33.84 25.55 9.51
CA PRO A 405 33.06 24.57 8.76
C PRO A 405 32.00 25.29 7.91
N PRO A 406 31.69 24.81 6.69
CA PRO A 406 30.75 25.50 5.83
C PRO A 406 29.40 25.63 6.55
N PRO A 407 28.75 26.81 6.50
CA PRO A 407 27.48 27.01 7.18
C PRO A 407 26.49 25.97 6.64
N SER A 408 25.82 25.26 7.56
CA SER A 408 24.74 24.34 7.21
C SER A 408 23.78 25.09 6.31
N LYS A 409 23.72 24.74 5.03
CA LYS A 409 22.71 25.28 4.11
C LYS A 409 21.36 24.95 4.74
N LYS A 410 20.67 25.97 5.27
CA LYS A 410 19.26 25.84 5.63
C LYS A 410 18.56 25.30 4.38
N MET A 411 17.89 24.16 4.51
CA MET A 411 17.02 23.63 3.47
C MET A 411 16.11 24.77 3.01
N LYS A 412 16.22 25.17 1.75
CA LYS A 412 15.27 26.10 1.15
C LYS A 412 13.95 25.35 1.02
N LEU A 413 13.00 25.68 1.88
CA LEU A 413 11.66 25.12 1.92
C LEU A 413 10.73 25.83 0.91
N PHE A 414 11.20 26.13 -0.31
CA PHE A 414 10.42 26.91 -1.27
C PHE A 414 10.18 26.13 -2.57
N GLY A 415 8.89 25.87 -2.82
CA GLY A 415 8.33 25.31 -4.04
C GLY A 415 8.20 23.79 -4.02
N PHE A 416 7.14 23.26 -3.41
CA PHE A 416 6.72 21.89 -3.72
C PHE A 416 6.17 21.90 -5.15
N LYS A 417 6.52 20.90 -5.97
CA LYS A 417 5.95 20.74 -7.31
C LYS A 417 4.42 20.51 -7.23
N GLU A 418 3.95 20.01 -6.10
CA GLU A 418 2.57 19.59 -5.87
C GLU A 418 1.81 20.67 -5.11
N ASP A 419 0.57 20.93 -5.55
CA ASP A 419 -0.34 21.78 -4.80
C ASP A 419 -0.65 21.16 -3.43
N PRO A 420 -0.74 22.00 -2.37
CA PRO A 420 -1.04 21.53 -1.03
C PRO A 420 -2.45 20.97 -0.95
N PHE A 421 -2.62 19.99 -0.07
CA PHE A 421 -3.93 19.49 0.30
C PHE A 421 -4.63 20.50 1.22
N VAL A 422 -5.82 20.96 0.80
CA VAL A 422 -6.63 21.98 1.48
C VAL A 422 -7.93 21.34 1.93
N PHE A 423 -8.21 21.39 3.24
CA PHE A 423 -9.49 20.92 3.80
C PHE A 423 -10.61 21.90 3.50
N LEU A 424 -11.80 21.35 3.25
CA LEU A 424 -13.02 22.15 3.11
C LEU A 424 -13.57 22.51 4.50
N THR A 425 -14.19 23.69 4.59
CA THR A 425 -14.94 24.12 5.78
C THR A 425 -16.32 23.48 5.80
N GLU A 426 -16.98 23.39 6.96
CA GLU A 426 -18.33 22.81 7.04
C GLU A 426 -19.36 23.54 6.17
N ASP A 427 -19.17 24.85 6.01
CA ASP A 427 -20.01 25.76 5.23
C ASP A 427 -19.57 25.87 3.75
N ASP A 428 -18.61 25.06 3.28
CA ASP A 428 -18.16 25.13 1.88
C ASP A 428 -19.36 24.90 0.93
N PRO A 429 -19.58 25.79 -0.06
CA PRO A 429 -20.76 25.76 -0.91
C PRO A 429 -20.91 24.47 -1.74
N VAL A 430 -19.84 23.67 -1.88
CA VAL A 430 -19.95 22.37 -2.56
C VAL A 430 -20.82 21.36 -1.80
N PHE A 431 -20.94 21.48 -0.47
CA PHE A 431 -21.64 20.47 0.32
C PHE A 431 -23.16 20.54 0.18
N LEU A 432 -23.75 21.73 0.01
CA LEU A 432 -25.21 21.86 -0.06
C LEU A 432 -25.81 21.10 -1.27
N PRO A 433 -25.30 21.26 -2.51
CA PRO A 433 -25.75 20.45 -3.64
C PRO A 433 -25.51 18.96 -3.45
N ILE A 434 -24.33 18.56 -2.94
CA ILE A 434 -23.99 17.15 -2.71
C ILE A 434 -24.93 16.52 -1.68
N GLN A 435 -25.12 17.18 -0.54
CA GLN A 435 -25.97 16.72 0.55
C GLN A 435 -27.42 16.59 0.11
N THR A 436 -27.93 17.56 -0.65
CA THR A 436 -29.30 17.52 -1.20
C THR A 436 -29.44 16.39 -2.22
N PHE A 437 -28.46 16.22 -3.09
CA PHE A 437 -28.52 15.27 -4.20
C PHE A 437 -28.41 13.81 -3.74
N TYR A 438 -27.51 13.49 -2.81
CA TYR A 438 -27.31 12.12 -2.31
C TYR A 438 -28.06 11.83 -0.99
N ASP A 439 -28.79 12.82 -0.44
CA ASP A 439 -29.36 12.78 0.91
C ASP A 439 -28.34 12.27 1.94
N LEU A 440 -27.20 12.98 2.04
CA LEU A 440 -26.15 12.59 2.98
C LEU A 440 -26.66 12.65 4.43
N THR A 441 -26.31 11.64 5.22
CA THR A 441 -26.67 11.61 6.64
C THR A 441 -26.04 12.80 7.39
N PRO A 442 -26.69 13.31 8.46
CA PRO A 442 -26.18 14.46 9.20
C PRO A 442 -24.81 14.25 9.87
N ASP A 443 -24.44 13.00 10.15
CA ASP A 443 -23.17 12.57 10.74
C ASP A 443 -22.03 12.44 9.72
N PHE A 444 -22.28 12.73 8.43
CA PHE A 444 -21.23 12.73 7.40
C PHE A 444 -20.08 13.69 7.79
N PRO A 445 -18.82 13.22 7.84
CA PRO A 445 -17.69 14.00 8.35
C PRO A 445 -17.15 14.99 7.29
N LYS A 446 -17.88 16.08 7.02
CA LYS A 446 -17.53 17.12 6.04
C LYS A 446 -16.10 17.65 6.18
N LEU A 447 -15.65 17.84 7.42
CA LEU A 447 -14.32 18.34 7.73
C LEU A 447 -13.18 17.44 7.24
N ASN A 448 -13.45 16.15 7.03
CA ASN A 448 -12.47 15.17 6.54
C ASN A 448 -12.30 15.20 5.02
N VAL A 449 -13.05 16.05 4.32
CA VAL A 449 -12.96 16.21 2.87
C VAL A 449 -11.95 17.30 2.54
N LEU A 450 -11.11 17.02 1.55
CA LEU A 450 -10.06 17.90 1.09
C LEU A 450 -9.94 17.91 -0.43
N THR A 451 -9.22 18.90 -0.96
CA THR A 451 -8.91 19.02 -2.38
C THR A 451 -7.45 19.43 -2.56
N ARG A 452 -6.89 19.22 -3.75
CA ARG A 452 -5.56 19.75 -4.11
C ARG A 452 -5.62 21.15 -4.71
N THR A 453 -6.79 21.58 -5.17
CA THR A 453 -6.93 22.87 -5.85
C THR A 453 -7.22 23.97 -4.83
N HIS A 454 -6.25 24.87 -4.61
CA HIS A 454 -6.43 26.02 -3.72
C HIS A 454 -7.38 27.08 -4.31
N GLU A 455 -7.25 27.37 -5.62
CA GLU A 455 -8.06 28.38 -6.32
C GLU A 455 -8.74 27.82 -7.56
N GLY A 456 -9.98 28.26 -7.80
CA GLY A 456 -10.76 27.85 -8.97
C GLY A 456 -11.69 26.66 -8.72
N LYS A 457 -12.12 26.00 -9.81
CA LYS A 457 -13.07 24.89 -9.74
C LYS A 457 -12.38 23.63 -9.23
N LYS A 458 -12.81 23.16 -8.06
CA LYS A 458 -12.38 21.89 -7.44
C LYS A 458 -12.73 20.72 -8.37
N ARG A 459 -11.73 20.08 -8.97
CA ARG A 459 -11.91 18.93 -9.88
C ARG A 459 -12.22 17.64 -9.13
N HIS A 460 -11.48 17.36 -8.06
CA HIS A 460 -11.66 16.15 -7.26
C HIS A 460 -11.74 16.50 -5.78
N LEU A 461 -12.55 15.74 -5.07
CA LEU A 461 -12.65 15.75 -3.62
C LEU A 461 -12.15 14.41 -3.09
N TYR A 462 -11.27 14.49 -2.10
CA TYR A 462 -10.68 13.35 -1.42
C TYR A 462 -11.16 13.32 0.03
N MET A 463 -11.17 12.14 0.63
CA MET A 463 -11.51 11.94 2.02
C MET A 463 -10.37 11.24 2.74
N VAL A 464 -10.10 11.66 3.96
CA VAL A 464 -9.11 11.04 4.86
C VAL A 464 -9.77 10.63 6.18
N SER A 465 -9.11 9.78 6.96
CA SER A 465 -9.55 9.56 8.34
C SER A 465 -9.42 10.83 9.18
N LYS A 466 -10.23 10.92 10.24
CA LYS A 466 -10.21 12.04 11.19
C LYS A 466 -8.81 12.23 11.79
N GLU A 467 -8.11 11.13 12.04
CA GLU A 467 -6.81 11.15 12.72
C GLU A 467 -5.73 11.63 11.77
N LEU A 468 -5.80 11.25 10.49
CA LEU A 468 -4.91 11.73 9.45
C LEU A 468 -5.16 13.22 9.13
N ARG A 469 -6.41 13.67 9.16
CA ARG A 469 -6.76 15.10 9.08
C ARG A 469 -6.07 15.90 10.19
N ASN A 470 -6.14 15.42 11.42
CA ASN A 470 -5.51 16.07 12.56
C ASN A 470 -3.99 16.22 12.35
N VAL A 471 -3.33 15.18 11.82
CA VAL A 471 -1.91 15.24 11.45
C VAL A 471 -1.67 16.26 10.34
N LEU A 472 -2.43 16.24 9.25
CA LEU A 472 -2.22 17.15 8.12
C LEU A 472 -2.35 18.63 8.51
N LEU A 473 -3.39 18.99 9.25
CA LEU A 473 -3.64 20.38 9.68
C LEU A 473 -2.53 20.93 10.59
N ASN A 474 -1.92 20.08 11.40
CA ASN A 474 -0.92 20.50 12.37
C ASN A 474 0.52 20.45 11.82
N ASN A 475 0.73 19.95 10.59
CA ASN A 475 2.07 19.70 10.05
C ASN A 475 2.26 20.08 8.57
N SER A 476 1.35 20.85 7.99
CA SER A 476 1.40 21.24 6.57
C SER A 476 2.74 21.88 6.15
N GLU A 477 3.34 22.71 7.00
CA GLU A 477 4.65 23.34 6.74
C GLU A 477 5.85 22.43 7.01
N ARG A 478 5.63 21.31 7.71
CA ARG A 478 6.69 20.40 8.16
C ARG A 478 6.81 19.15 7.29
N MET A 479 5.83 18.90 6.43
CA MET A 479 5.77 17.68 5.63
C MET A 479 5.63 17.97 4.14
N LYS A 480 6.47 17.30 3.35
CA LYS A 480 6.24 17.11 1.93
C LYS A 480 5.31 15.91 1.72
N VAL A 481 4.03 16.19 1.54
CA VAL A 481 2.99 15.17 1.32
C VAL A 481 2.83 14.93 -0.18
N ILE A 482 3.17 13.72 -0.64
CA ILE A 482 3.06 13.32 -2.05
C ILE A 482 1.62 12.91 -2.37
N ASN A 483 0.97 12.16 -1.48
CA ASN A 483 -0.41 11.69 -1.66
C ASN A 483 -1.07 11.41 -0.32
N THR A 484 -2.39 11.60 -0.23
CA THR A 484 -3.17 11.22 0.94
C THR A 484 -4.64 11.04 0.56
N GLY A 485 -5.34 10.20 1.31
CA GLY A 485 -6.78 10.01 1.19
C GLY A 485 -7.24 9.25 -0.06
N VAL A 486 -8.55 9.00 -0.10
CA VAL A 486 -9.25 8.31 -1.19
C VAL A 486 -10.13 9.31 -1.95
N LYS A 487 -10.16 9.21 -3.27
CA LYS A 487 -11.01 10.06 -4.11
C LYS A 487 -12.46 9.62 -3.96
N VAL A 488 -13.31 10.51 -3.47
CA VAL A 488 -14.73 10.23 -3.18
C VAL A 488 -15.68 10.86 -4.19
N TRP A 489 -15.31 12.03 -4.74
CA TRP A 489 -16.08 12.69 -5.79
C TRP A 489 -15.19 13.27 -6.88
N SER A 490 -15.74 13.27 -8.10
CA SER A 490 -15.16 13.94 -9.27
C SER A 490 -16.16 14.95 -9.83
N ARG A 491 -15.70 16.14 -10.17
CA ARG A 491 -16.52 17.16 -10.80
C ARG A 491 -16.90 16.70 -12.20
N ASN A 492 -18.19 16.81 -12.52
CA ASN A 492 -18.75 16.68 -13.85
C ASN A 492 -19.16 18.08 -14.32
N ASN A 493 -18.62 18.55 -15.44
CA ASN A 493 -18.83 19.93 -15.91
C ASN A 493 -20.30 20.25 -16.16
N ASP A 494 -21.07 19.29 -16.66
CA ASP A 494 -22.51 19.43 -16.92
C ASP A 494 -23.37 18.99 -15.72
N GLY A 495 -22.75 18.52 -14.63
CA GLY A 495 -23.45 17.98 -13.46
C GLY A 495 -24.39 18.97 -12.79
N GLU A 496 -24.07 20.27 -12.82
CA GLU A 496 -24.89 21.33 -12.24
C GLU A 496 -26.29 21.38 -12.86
N GLN A 497 -26.42 21.05 -14.15
CA GLN A 497 -27.71 20.98 -14.85
C GLN A 497 -28.60 19.84 -14.34
N PHE A 498 -27.99 18.83 -13.73
CA PHE A 498 -28.66 17.66 -13.15
C PHE A 498 -28.76 17.75 -11.62
N GLY A 499 -28.52 18.94 -11.04
CA GLY A 499 -28.66 19.22 -9.61
C GLY A 499 -27.37 19.06 -8.78
N CYS A 500 -26.32 18.43 -9.30
CA CYS A 500 -25.04 18.28 -8.59
C CYS A 500 -23.83 18.20 -9.52
N ALA A 501 -22.88 19.12 -9.31
CA ALA A 501 -21.63 19.16 -10.07
C ALA A 501 -20.69 17.97 -9.81
N PHE A 502 -20.96 17.12 -8.82
CA PHE A 502 -20.04 16.08 -8.37
C PHE A 502 -20.66 14.68 -8.52
N ARG A 503 -20.01 13.83 -9.31
CA ARG A 503 -20.32 12.40 -9.42
C ARG A 503 -19.51 11.60 -8.41
N LEU A 504 -20.08 10.48 -7.96
CA LEU A 504 -19.37 9.51 -7.10
C LEU A 504 -18.16 8.92 -7.85
N ALA A 505 -17.07 8.68 -7.13
CA ALA A 505 -15.90 7.97 -7.63
C ALA A 505 -15.89 6.54 -7.08
N GLN A 506 -15.65 5.55 -7.96
CA GLN A 506 -15.64 4.13 -7.60
C GLN A 506 -14.63 3.83 -6.48
N GLU A 507 -13.45 4.46 -6.52
CA GLU A 507 -12.41 4.35 -5.49
C GLU A 507 -12.93 4.63 -4.06
N GLY A 508 -13.83 5.60 -3.91
CA GLY A 508 -14.32 6.05 -2.60
C GLY A 508 -15.70 5.52 -2.23
N ILE A 509 -16.28 4.60 -3.00
CA ILE A 509 -17.69 4.20 -2.82
C ILE A 509 -17.92 3.53 -1.46
N TYR A 510 -17.05 2.60 -1.06
CA TYR A 510 -17.15 1.92 0.24
C TYR A 510 -16.95 2.87 1.42
N THR A 511 -16.23 3.98 1.21
CA THR A 511 -16.09 5.08 2.19
C THR A 511 -17.38 5.92 2.27
N LEU A 512 -18.06 6.20 1.15
CA LEU A 512 -19.25 7.05 1.16
C LEU A 512 -20.55 6.33 1.45
N CYS A 513 -20.67 5.06 1.05
CA CYS A 513 -21.89 4.27 1.10
C CYS A 513 -22.63 4.27 2.44
N PRO A 514 -21.94 4.23 3.61
CA PRO A 514 -22.62 4.33 4.90
C PRO A 514 -23.40 5.63 5.12
N TYR A 515 -23.04 6.71 4.41
CA TYR A 515 -23.63 8.04 4.58
C TYR A 515 -24.62 8.43 3.49
N ILE A 516 -24.78 7.62 2.42
CA ILE A 516 -25.69 7.92 1.29
C ILE A 516 -27.05 7.27 1.56
N ARG A 517 -28.13 8.06 1.57
CA ARG A 517 -29.50 7.53 1.75
C ARG A 517 -30.40 7.62 0.53
N ALA A 518 -30.07 8.46 -0.44
CA ALA A 518 -30.82 8.58 -1.69
C ALA A 518 -30.03 8.09 -2.90
N ARG A 519 -30.74 7.85 -4.00
CA ARG A 519 -30.16 7.49 -5.31
C ARG A 519 -29.38 6.17 -5.30
N VAL A 520 -29.70 5.28 -4.36
CA VAL A 520 -29.26 3.89 -4.33
C VAL A 520 -30.33 3.03 -5.01
N ILE A 521 -29.92 2.24 -5.99
CA ILE A 521 -30.77 1.29 -6.70
C ILE A 521 -30.30 -0.11 -6.31
N THR A 522 -31.20 -0.90 -5.73
CA THR A 522 -30.93 -2.32 -5.52
C THR A 522 -31.00 -3.04 -6.86
N ILE A 523 -29.97 -3.82 -7.18
CA ILE A 523 -29.85 -4.55 -8.45
C ILE A 523 -29.69 -6.04 -8.22
N SER A 524 -30.19 -6.84 -9.16
CA SER A 524 -30.03 -8.30 -9.16
C SER A 524 -28.64 -8.71 -9.70
N LEU A 525 -28.29 -9.99 -9.55
CA LEU A 525 -27.05 -10.54 -10.10
C LEU A 525 -27.00 -10.40 -11.64
N GLU A 526 -28.13 -10.59 -12.32
CA GLU A 526 -28.22 -10.43 -13.78
C GLU A 526 -28.06 -8.96 -14.20
N ASP A 527 -28.58 -8.03 -13.41
CA ASP A 527 -28.37 -6.59 -13.65
C ASP A 527 -26.88 -6.23 -13.53
N VAL A 528 -26.16 -6.79 -12.53
CA VAL A 528 -24.71 -6.60 -12.40
C VAL A 528 -23.99 -7.06 -13.67
N LYS A 529 -24.34 -8.24 -14.21
CA LYS A 529 -23.75 -8.73 -15.46
C LYS A 529 -24.00 -7.76 -16.61
N ILE A 530 -25.26 -7.36 -16.84
CA ILE A 530 -25.64 -6.42 -17.91
C ILE A 530 -24.87 -5.10 -17.77
N LEU A 531 -24.82 -4.52 -16.57
CA LEU A 531 -24.16 -3.24 -16.30
C LEU A 531 -22.64 -3.27 -16.48
N LEU A 532 -22.03 -4.44 -16.33
CA LEU A 532 -20.60 -4.63 -16.51
C LEU A 532 -20.24 -5.06 -17.94
N THR A 533 -21.14 -5.71 -18.68
CA THR A 533 -20.92 -6.11 -20.08
C THR A 533 -21.32 -5.04 -21.09
N GLU A 534 -22.43 -4.33 -20.84
CA GLU A 534 -22.94 -3.27 -21.71
C GLU A 534 -22.51 -1.90 -21.18
N GLU A 535 -22.05 -1.00 -22.06
CA GLU A 535 -21.58 0.32 -21.61
C GLU A 535 -22.73 1.26 -21.20
N ASN A 536 -23.84 1.23 -21.94
CA ASN A 536 -25.00 2.11 -21.72
C ASN A 536 -26.33 1.35 -21.90
N PRO A 537 -26.60 0.28 -21.12
CA PRO A 537 -27.84 -0.47 -21.23
C PRO A 537 -29.06 0.44 -21.08
N PHE A 538 -30.12 0.14 -21.85
CA PHE A 538 -31.42 0.75 -21.65
C PHE A 538 -32.00 0.34 -20.30
N LEU A 539 -32.75 1.22 -19.63
CA LEU A 539 -33.39 0.89 -18.36
C LEU A 539 -34.23 -0.39 -18.44
N SER A 540 -34.90 -0.62 -19.57
CA SER A 540 -35.74 -1.79 -19.83
C SER A 540 -34.98 -3.11 -19.96
N ARG A 541 -33.64 -3.08 -20.04
CA ARG A 541 -32.81 -4.28 -19.98
C ARG A 541 -32.61 -4.78 -18.56
N LEU A 542 -32.75 -3.91 -17.57
CA LEU A 542 -32.64 -4.29 -16.17
C LEU A 542 -33.92 -4.99 -15.68
N SER A 543 -33.81 -5.64 -14.53
CA SER A 543 -34.92 -6.22 -13.79
C SER A 543 -36.03 -5.20 -13.54
N ASP A 544 -37.27 -5.69 -13.45
CA ASP A 544 -38.45 -4.83 -13.27
C ASP A 544 -38.34 -3.93 -12.03
N ASP A 545 -37.74 -4.45 -10.95
CA ASP A 545 -37.52 -3.70 -9.71
C ASP A 545 -36.48 -2.58 -9.91
N ALA A 546 -35.30 -2.90 -10.43
CA ALA A 546 -34.25 -1.92 -10.71
C ALA A 546 -34.72 -0.84 -11.71
N HIS A 547 -35.43 -1.24 -12.77
CA HIS A 547 -36.03 -0.32 -13.74
C HIS A 547 -37.07 0.60 -13.10
N THR A 548 -37.92 0.08 -12.21
CA THR A 548 -38.93 0.86 -11.50
C THR A 548 -38.29 1.86 -10.53
N GLN A 549 -37.24 1.46 -9.81
CA GLN A 549 -36.44 2.34 -8.96
C GLN A 549 -35.76 3.44 -9.80
N ALA A 550 -35.09 3.08 -10.90
CA ALA A 550 -34.39 4.01 -11.79
C ALA A 550 -35.33 5.04 -12.44
N LYS A 551 -36.58 4.68 -12.72
CA LYS A 551 -37.60 5.59 -13.26
C LYS A 551 -38.04 6.66 -12.26
N LYS A 552 -38.03 6.36 -10.96
CA LYS A 552 -38.39 7.31 -9.89
C LYS A 552 -37.30 8.33 -9.61
N LEU A 553 -36.06 8.05 -10.04
CA LEU A 553 -34.92 8.93 -9.85
C LEU A 553 -34.75 9.90 -11.03
N GLU A 554 -34.30 11.11 -10.74
CA GLU A 554 -33.88 12.08 -11.76
C GLU A 554 -32.54 11.67 -12.38
N MET A 555 -32.19 12.28 -13.52
CA MET A 555 -30.90 12.03 -14.17
C MET A 555 -29.73 12.38 -13.24
N GLY A 556 -28.60 11.68 -13.39
CA GLY A 556 -27.37 11.98 -12.67
C GLY A 556 -26.74 10.76 -11.98
N SER A 557 -25.76 11.01 -11.12
CA SER A 557 -24.99 9.97 -10.45
C SER A 557 -25.85 9.15 -9.48
N ILE A 558 -25.60 7.86 -9.39
CA ILE A 558 -26.35 6.88 -8.58
C ILE A 558 -25.38 5.84 -8.00
N VAL A 559 -25.85 5.10 -6.98
CA VAL A 559 -25.22 3.87 -6.48
C VAL A 559 -26.05 2.69 -6.94
N LEU A 560 -25.40 1.67 -7.47
CA LEU A 560 -25.99 0.41 -7.90
C LEU A 560 -25.51 -0.67 -6.92
N ARG A 561 -26.42 -1.16 -6.08
CA ARG A 561 -26.10 -2.04 -4.96
C ARG A 561 -26.65 -3.44 -5.18
N TYR A 562 -25.75 -4.40 -5.26
CA TYR A 562 -26.10 -5.82 -5.13
C TYR A 562 -25.95 -6.23 -3.66
N GLN A 563 -26.98 -6.87 -3.11
CA GLN A 563 -26.94 -7.49 -1.80
C GLN A 563 -26.92 -9.02 -1.98
N PRO A 564 -26.06 -9.74 -1.25
CA PRO A 564 -26.00 -11.18 -1.33
C PRO A 564 -27.32 -11.80 -0.84
N ASP A 565 -27.78 -12.85 -1.53
CA ASP A 565 -28.89 -13.68 -1.05
C ASP A 565 -28.32 -14.88 -0.27
N PRO A 566 -28.56 -14.98 1.05
CA PRO A 566 -28.07 -16.10 1.86
C PRO A 566 -28.61 -17.47 1.40
N ASN A 567 -29.69 -17.50 0.62
CA ASN A 567 -30.30 -18.74 0.13
C ASN A 567 -29.68 -19.24 -1.19
N ASP A 568 -28.90 -18.41 -1.88
CA ASP A 568 -28.21 -18.77 -3.11
C ASP A 568 -26.68 -18.77 -2.90
N PRO A 569 -26.10 -19.87 -2.40
CA PRO A 569 -24.66 -19.97 -2.17
C PRO A 569 -23.85 -19.99 -3.47
N SER A 570 -24.49 -20.07 -4.65
CA SER A 570 -23.79 -20.01 -5.94
C SER A 570 -23.52 -18.59 -6.42
N ALA A 571 -24.22 -17.61 -5.85
CA ALA A 571 -24.01 -16.19 -6.09
C ALA A 571 -22.97 -15.60 -5.13
N PRO A 572 -22.35 -14.45 -5.46
CA PRO A 572 -21.40 -13.78 -4.57
C PRO A 572 -22.03 -13.51 -3.21
N GLN A 573 -21.38 -13.96 -2.14
CA GLN A 573 -21.86 -13.79 -0.76
C GLN A 573 -21.41 -12.46 -0.13
N CYS A 574 -20.91 -11.54 -0.95
CA CYS A 574 -20.45 -10.22 -0.56
C CYS A 574 -21.26 -9.13 -1.28
N PRO A 575 -21.55 -7.99 -0.62
CA PRO A 575 -22.16 -6.86 -1.30
C PRO A 575 -21.23 -6.31 -2.38
N ILE A 576 -21.84 -5.82 -3.47
CA ILE A 576 -21.13 -5.12 -4.55
C ILE A 576 -21.79 -3.77 -4.75
N ASP A 577 -21.02 -2.70 -4.55
CA ASP A 577 -21.44 -1.32 -4.78
C ASP A 577 -20.73 -0.74 -6.01
N LEU A 578 -21.51 -0.40 -7.04
CA LEU A 578 -21.02 0.21 -8.26
C LEU A 578 -21.52 1.66 -8.35
N CYS A 579 -20.60 2.59 -8.59
CA CYS A 579 -20.95 3.95 -8.99
C CYS A 579 -21.51 3.92 -10.41
N GLY A 580 -22.56 4.70 -10.66
CA GLY A 580 -23.14 4.79 -11.99
C GLY A 580 -23.74 6.15 -12.32
N TRP A 581 -24.29 6.22 -13.52
CA TRP A 581 -25.03 7.36 -14.04
C TRP A 581 -26.36 6.90 -14.61
N ARG A 582 -27.45 7.51 -14.13
CA ARG A 582 -28.79 7.35 -14.66
C ARG A 582 -29.03 8.41 -15.72
N GLY A 583 -29.13 7.98 -16.98
CA GLY A 583 -29.52 8.80 -18.12
C GLY A 583 -31.04 8.94 -18.27
N LYS A 584 -31.49 9.46 -19.40
CA LYS A 584 -32.93 9.61 -19.68
C LYS A 584 -33.63 8.26 -19.90
N THR A 585 -32.98 7.38 -20.66
CA THR A 585 -33.48 6.05 -21.04
C THR A 585 -32.45 4.94 -20.80
N SER A 586 -31.24 5.31 -20.37
CA SER A 586 -30.11 4.42 -20.18
C SER A 586 -29.54 4.56 -18.77
N ILE A 587 -28.69 3.61 -18.42
CA ILE A 587 -27.95 3.58 -17.16
C ILE A 587 -26.56 3.04 -17.44
N ARG A 588 -25.54 3.59 -16.78
CA ARG A 588 -24.14 3.24 -17.01
C ARG A 588 -23.43 3.02 -15.69
N ALA A 589 -22.62 1.98 -15.59
CA ALA A 589 -21.70 1.79 -14.47
C ALA A 589 -20.34 2.46 -14.77
N PHE A 590 -19.81 3.18 -13.79
CA PHE A 590 -18.49 3.84 -13.83
C PHE A 590 -17.45 3.00 -13.11
N VAL A 591 -17.14 1.86 -13.71
CA VAL A 591 -16.16 0.91 -13.20
C VAL A 591 -14.98 0.85 -14.17
N ALA A 592 -13.76 0.97 -13.66
CA ALA A 592 -12.55 0.88 -14.45
C ALA A 592 -12.43 -0.52 -15.11
N ARG A 593 -11.76 -0.60 -16.27
CA ARG A 593 -11.66 -1.86 -17.05
C ARG A 593 -11.17 -3.03 -16.21
N ASN A 594 -10.18 -2.84 -15.35
CA ASN A 594 -9.57 -3.92 -14.57
C ASN A 594 -10.49 -4.37 -13.43
N GLU A 595 -11.13 -3.44 -12.71
CA GLU A 595 -12.15 -3.75 -11.69
C GLU A 595 -13.38 -4.44 -12.30
N ARG A 596 -13.80 -4.03 -13.50
CA ARG A 596 -14.91 -4.66 -14.23
C ARG A 596 -14.64 -6.15 -14.47
N LEU A 597 -13.42 -6.52 -14.86
CA LEU A 597 -13.04 -7.93 -15.03
C LEU A 597 -13.14 -8.71 -13.72
N HIS A 598 -12.74 -8.09 -12.61
CA HIS A 598 -12.84 -8.69 -11.29
C HIS A 598 -14.31 -8.96 -10.91
N TYR A 599 -15.18 -7.94 -10.98
CA TYR A 599 -16.60 -8.11 -10.65
C TYR A 599 -17.30 -9.11 -11.57
N LEU A 600 -17.00 -9.11 -12.88
CA LEU A 600 -17.56 -10.09 -13.82
C LEU A 600 -17.21 -11.53 -13.42
N ARG A 601 -15.98 -11.76 -12.95
CA ARG A 601 -15.57 -13.09 -12.47
C ARG A 601 -16.27 -13.49 -11.18
N MET A 602 -16.45 -12.55 -10.25
CA MET A 602 -17.19 -12.81 -9.01
C MET A 602 -18.61 -13.28 -9.32
N VAL A 603 -19.27 -12.68 -10.32
CA VAL A 603 -20.62 -13.08 -10.75
C VAL A 603 -20.64 -14.28 -11.73
N GLY A 604 -19.52 -15.01 -11.84
CA GLY A 604 -19.42 -16.24 -12.63
C GLY A 604 -19.23 -16.05 -14.14
N VAL A 605 -18.98 -14.83 -14.62
CA VAL A 605 -18.73 -14.55 -16.04
C VAL A 605 -17.22 -14.61 -16.32
N GLU A 606 -16.80 -15.55 -17.17
CA GLU A 606 -15.40 -15.59 -17.62
C GLU A 606 -15.12 -14.44 -18.60
N VAL A 607 -14.15 -13.60 -18.26
CA VAL A 607 -13.67 -12.54 -19.16
C VAL A 607 -12.16 -12.68 -19.35
N PHE A 608 -11.77 -12.88 -20.60
CA PHE A 608 -10.37 -12.94 -21.03
C PHE A 608 -10.05 -11.72 -21.88
N ARG A 609 -8.83 -11.20 -21.75
CA ARG A 609 -8.35 -10.17 -22.67
C ARG A 609 -8.23 -10.81 -24.05
N SER A 610 -9.03 -10.37 -25.00
CA SER A 610 -8.78 -10.68 -26.41
C SER A 610 -7.40 -10.13 -26.76
N LYS A 611 -6.50 -10.97 -27.28
CA LYS A 611 -5.27 -10.47 -27.91
C LYS A 611 -5.72 -9.61 -29.10
N PRO A 612 -5.17 -8.40 -29.32
CA PRO A 612 -5.52 -7.62 -30.50
C PRO A 612 -5.26 -8.49 -31.73
N ALA A 613 -6.32 -8.75 -32.49
CA ALA A 613 -6.23 -9.57 -33.68
C ALA A 613 -5.20 -8.93 -34.62
N LYS A 614 -4.15 -9.69 -34.97
CA LYS A 614 -3.37 -9.36 -36.16
C LYS A 614 -4.36 -9.42 -37.32
N LYS A 615 -4.64 -8.28 -37.94
CA LYS A 615 -5.38 -8.20 -39.19
C LYS A 615 -4.62 -9.01 -40.26
N GLU A 616 -4.97 -10.27 -40.42
CA GLU A 616 -4.74 -11.01 -41.65
C GLU A 616 -6.10 -11.19 -42.33
N GLY A 617 -6.18 -10.73 -43.58
CA GLY A 617 -7.43 -10.61 -44.31
C GLY A 617 -8.06 -11.96 -44.65
N GLY A 618 -9.38 -12.02 -44.55
CA GLY A 618 -10.19 -13.13 -45.03
C GLY A 618 -11.56 -13.12 -44.36
N ALA A 619 -12.59 -12.81 -45.14
CA ALA A 619 -13.98 -12.78 -44.68
C ALA A 619 -14.47 -14.18 -44.29
N ALA A 620 -15.03 -14.32 -43.09
CA ALA A 620 -16.01 -15.35 -42.75
C ALA A 620 -16.80 -14.91 -41.50
N GLU A 621 -18.12 -14.91 -41.61
CA GLU A 621 -19.09 -14.67 -40.54
C GLU A 621 -19.02 -15.79 -39.49
N ALA A 622 -18.91 -15.42 -38.20
CA ALA A 622 -19.25 -16.28 -37.07
C ALA A 622 -19.55 -15.44 -35.81
N GLN A 623 -20.79 -15.60 -35.33
CA GLN A 623 -21.39 -15.34 -34.01
C GLN A 623 -20.63 -14.45 -33.00
N GLU A 624 -21.24 -13.31 -32.68
CA GLU A 624 -20.90 -12.40 -31.58
C GLU A 624 -21.10 -13.07 -30.21
N GLU A 625 -20.00 -13.32 -29.51
CA GLU A 625 -19.94 -13.24 -28.05
C GLU A 625 -18.89 -12.20 -27.65
N GLY A 626 -19.36 -11.09 -27.06
CA GLY A 626 -18.62 -10.25 -26.12
C GLY A 626 -17.27 -9.66 -26.58
N ALA A 627 -17.23 -8.96 -27.71
CA ALA A 627 -16.11 -8.06 -28.02
C ALA A 627 -16.36 -6.67 -27.38
N ILE A 628 -15.54 -6.29 -26.40
CA ILE A 628 -15.50 -4.91 -25.90
C ILE A 628 -14.61 -4.12 -26.86
N GLU A 629 -15.23 -3.33 -27.75
CA GLU A 629 -14.52 -2.41 -28.65
C GLU A 629 -13.93 -1.23 -27.86
N GLU A 630 -12.71 -0.83 -28.23
CA GLU A 630 -12.00 0.31 -27.66
C GLU A 630 -12.42 1.59 -28.39
N GLU A 631 -13.31 2.36 -27.77
CA GLU A 631 -13.46 3.80 -28.06
C GLU A 631 -13.35 4.63 -26.76
N GLU A 632 -12.84 5.84 -26.93
CA GLU A 632 -12.14 6.71 -25.99
C GLU A 632 -12.71 6.84 -24.55
N VAL A 633 -11.96 6.32 -23.56
CA VAL A 633 -11.86 6.92 -22.21
C VAL A 633 -10.51 7.63 -22.13
N GLY A 634 -10.28 8.55 -23.06
CA GLY A 634 -9.07 9.34 -23.14
C GLY A 634 -9.24 10.68 -22.45
N GLN A 635 -9.14 10.73 -21.11
CA GLN A 635 -8.81 11.98 -20.40
C GLN A 635 -8.27 11.78 -18.98
N ASP A 636 -8.57 10.67 -18.29
CA ASP A 636 -8.16 10.50 -16.89
C ASP A 636 -6.78 9.82 -16.68
N GLU A 637 -6.18 9.22 -17.72
CA GLU A 637 -4.87 8.51 -17.60
C GLU A 637 -3.65 9.26 -18.17
N LYS A 638 -3.84 10.35 -18.93
CA LYS A 638 -2.71 11.15 -19.49
C LYS A 638 -2.23 12.28 -18.57
N ASP A 639 -3.00 12.66 -17.56
CA ASP A 639 -2.71 13.84 -16.74
C ASP A 639 -1.60 13.63 -15.68
N ILE A 640 -1.05 12.42 -15.54
CA ILE A 640 0.14 12.19 -14.68
C ILE A 640 1.46 12.30 -15.48
N GLN A 641 1.43 12.21 -16.82
CA GLN A 641 2.65 12.27 -17.64
C GLN A 641 2.90 13.61 -18.32
N VAL A 642 1.92 14.52 -18.41
CA VAL A 642 2.07 15.79 -19.15
C VAL A 642 2.57 16.97 -18.28
N GLU A 643 2.70 16.82 -16.95
CA GLU A 643 3.32 17.88 -16.11
C GLU A 643 4.87 17.98 -16.21
N ASN A 644 5.49 17.47 -17.27
CA ASN A 644 6.95 17.42 -17.40
C ASN A 644 7.42 17.76 -18.82
N SER A 645 7.14 18.97 -19.29
CA SER A 645 8.06 19.74 -20.15
C SER A 645 7.43 21.07 -20.51
N ASP A 646 8.02 22.17 -20.04
CA ASP A 646 8.26 23.34 -20.90
C ASP A 646 9.32 24.23 -20.24
N PRO A 647 10.43 24.58 -20.94
CA PRO A 647 11.25 25.72 -20.58
C PRO A 647 10.70 26.98 -21.25
N GLU A 648 10.58 28.06 -20.48
CA GLU A 648 10.37 29.40 -21.01
C GLU A 648 11.53 29.83 -21.92
N GLN A 649 11.23 30.43 -23.08
CA GLN A 649 11.79 31.74 -23.41
C GLN A 649 11.00 32.51 -24.49
N ASN A 650 10.90 33.81 -24.21
CA ASN A 650 10.32 34.95 -24.91
C ASN A 650 10.41 35.02 -26.46
N GLY A 651 9.43 35.72 -27.04
CA GLY A 651 9.55 36.40 -28.33
C GLY A 651 8.28 37.15 -28.74
N SER A 652 8.28 38.48 -28.56
CA SER A 652 7.26 39.42 -29.02
C SER A 652 7.16 39.52 -30.55
N SER A 653 5.95 39.62 -31.11
CA SER A 653 5.68 40.46 -32.30
C SER A 653 4.18 40.60 -32.63
N GLU A 654 3.72 41.84 -32.52
CA GLU A 654 2.83 42.60 -33.39
C GLU A 654 1.60 41.99 -34.11
N SER A 655 0.50 42.71 -33.91
CA SER A 655 -0.72 42.88 -34.69
C SER A 655 -0.62 42.72 -36.21
N LYS A 656 -1.64 42.10 -36.80
CA LYS A 656 -2.33 42.63 -38.00
C LYS A 656 -3.75 42.08 -38.13
N SER A 657 -4.67 43.03 -38.17
CA SER A 657 -6.07 42.97 -38.58
C SER A 657 -6.24 42.44 -40.01
N ASN A 658 -7.35 41.76 -40.27
CA ASN A 658 -8.09 41.88 -41.52
C ASN A 658 -9.57 41.52 -41.31
N GLU A 659 -10.41 42.55 -41.41
CA GLU A 659 -11.85 42.48 -41.66
C GLU A 659 -12.11 41.95 -43.08
N VAL A 660 -13.17 41.17 -43.27
CA VAL A 660 -14.02 41.26 -44.47
C VAL A 660 -15.48 41.09 -44.06
N GLU A 661 -16.27 42.07 -44.47
CA GLU A 661 -17.69 42.31 -44.23
C GLU A 661 -18.62 41.25 -44.85
N GLU A 662 -19.72 40.96 -44.14
CA GLU A 662 -20.97 40.49 -44.74
C GLU A 662 -21.91 41.69 -44.95
N THR A 663 -22.40 41.84 -46.19
CA THR A 663 -23.58 42.66 -46.49
C THR A 663 -24.59 41.82 -47.24
N SER A 664 -25.84 41.77 -46.75
CA SER A 664 -26.95 42.47 -47.41
C SER A 664 -28.32 42.06 -46.82
N SER A 665 -29.12 43.09 -46.49
CA SER A 665 -30.58 43.25 -46.69
C SER A 665 -31.47 42.01 -46.60
N THR A 666 -32.53 41.98 -45.79
CA THR A 666 -33.62 43.00 -45.71
C THR A 666 -34.40 42.81 -44.41
#